data_AF-A0A5E4X0H8-F1
#
_entry.id   AF-A0A5E4X0H8-F1
#
_cell.length_a   1.000
_cell.length_b   1.000
_cell.length_c   1.000
_cell.angle_alpha   90.00
_cell.angle_beta   90.00
_cell.angle_gamma   90.00
#
_symmetry.space_group_name_H-M   'P 1'
#
loop_
_entity.id
_entity.type
_entity.pdbx_description
1 polymer ?
#
loop_
_entity_poly.entity_id
_entity_poly.type
_entity_poly.pdbx_seq_one_letter_code
_entity_poly.pdbx_strand_id
1 'polypeptide(L)'
;MQKNHPKSNVLRRTKICVAAAAVVTAAALPGHAVSQTASQWERERDARVAVLSNQIDALDPELGAARATEVFAQKIHEQIDAASAALVDGVKHSDIKDLFELLGATLDETLKIDNKYLTADGLKKKGELSALKASIETAMQAATGSDRNAMATALTGLEQEIKKHAGFLEDTVKARRPVERESKLLMQKDARVRDVDSEAELNALKNTRQLDATTPGAAKHQDVLTWSDKNLTNFMGDDGVTDTHDVIGKDSILELTRRSGEESDAIAGTGGVRDIGTLHARRSANHDVRVDGGTLNVHQEIGGDGRLDITVGKGGKLYFADDGVGVSSDAGDVTLWAVRSEKGSPDGGAIEFGKRTSSGTAEIILKQGGSLHFAEGADAGISDIDIAQGASATLHAANAAAASIENSGTLTFEAGAQAGRADIVNTASGLTTFQDTDLQRAELVNLGRIQMDKTKGGSATLINGVDAQVDVLDSDLQQLGLANVGVVKLRGNTQANGARIEMLGGKLNIADIEAQAPGRKAEKTLSIGSLSGTGRIVTGDTKLVLGERNEDDIFDGQIVREDASSGAKADTLRRAAKSNTQASAATGSDVVKAGTGNLTLGGDQSGVASLRVEGGSVTAAHAKALGAGTVTVTERGAIKLASDVDGVGHIDNAGQIDLGTSKLAVNKYTSKAGAKLKSHVARVGADVASGAIQVSEDSDFTNTAIDVTVANDITLADVQDKLGVVSVAAGKTAKLGKVTIGSIVGGKAEDPTDPTTTTDPTDPTKPTDPTGPTDPSDPSGVITSQNVVQYLATDGNYSANEQAVLASVNGVTVGDLTSGRIGGKVLSEMALQTAGSDEQRRSASLLSGESLANNALAAQGATTAFQRGMQSRMLAGGAMFDDKTANGSNADSHGIAGWASFSGGNTSQRGDALSFDVRGIDGAIGVDKRIGNSTVVGASVGMGNQNSKAKGMPGESKINSVSVGLYGSHLNDANVFVGGGVSYTNHSVTTDRTVAARNASARLSGKTSGNTFGAFGEIGKRFDVAGFNVDPSIGLRFASTRLNAFDETNRDTAGGNDGLKVGAQSQTSARSVLGVRFSRDVINFDGGKVTPMLRLAYEHEFGNTQASLTNSLYGAPRAFSVKGAKLGRDVFTADLGVDVQLKKRLNVHVGGNVSVRQGESALGGGISAKYRF
;
A
#
# COMPACT_ATOMS: atom_id res chain seq x y z
N MET A 1 30.98 17.30 26.11
CA MET A 1 32.20 17.84 25.43
C MET A 1 32.71 16.79 24.45
N GLN A 2 33.56 17.14 23.47
CA GLN A 2 33.98 16.28 22.34
C GLN A 2 32.78 15.72 21.54
N LYS A 3 32.25 16.40 20.50
CA LYS A 3 32.82 16.80 19.19
C LYS A 3 33.33 15.64 18.32
N ASN A 4 32.50 15.22 17.38
CA ASN A 4 32.76 15.43 15.95
C ASN A 4 31.43 15.49 15.16
N HIS A 5 31.39 16.26 14.07
CA HIS A 5 30.22 16.41 13.19
C HIS A 5 30.69 16.54 11.71
N PRO A 6 29.84 16.16 10.74
CA PRO A 6 30.26 15.91 9.35
C PRO A 6 30.21 17.16 8.46
N LYS A 7 30.75 17.05 7.23
CA LYS A 7 30.41 17.94 6.11
C LYS A 7 30.25 17.20 4.79
N SER A 8 29.19 17.58 4.07
CA SER A 8 28.96 17.33 2.64
C SER A 8 29.83 18.25 1.78
N ASN A 9 29.96 17.97 0.48
CA ASN A 9 30.20 19.02 -0.51
C ASN A 9 29.62 18.70 -1.91
N VAL A 10 29.32 19.74 -2.69
CA VAL A 10 28.54 19.69 -3.94
C VAL A 10 29.08 20.71 -4.96
N LEU A 11 29.17 20.33 -6.24
CA LEU A 11 29.28 21.13 -7.49
C LEU A 11 30.06 22.47 -7.50
N ARG A 12 31.02 22.64 -8.44
CA ARG A 12 30.95 23.68 -9.53
C ARG A 12 32.15 23.78 -10.52
N ARG A 13 31.78 23.83 -11.81
CA ARG A 13 32.31 24.58 -13.00
C ARG A 13 33.70 25.28 -12.98
N THR A 14 34.57 24.82 -13.90
CA THR A 14 35.06 25.53 -15.13
C THR A 14 35.55 27.00 -15.10
N LYS A 15 36.82 27.26 -15.52
CA LYS A 15 37.22 28.21 -16.63
C LYS A 15 38.73 28.22 -16.96
N ILE A 16 39.12 28.98 -18.00
CA ILE A 16 40.40 28.93 -18.78
C ILE A 16 41.20 30.25 -18.67
N CYS A 17 42.55 30.18 -18.70
CA CYS A 17 43.51 31.24 -19.14
C CYS A 17 44.95 30.64 -19.28
N VAL A 18 45.97 31.36 -19.77
CA VAL A 18 46.29 31.62 -21.21
C VAL A 18 47.75 32.16 -21.38
N ALA A 19 48.59 31.50 -22.19
CA ALA A 19 49.90 31.92 -22.76
C ALA A 19 51.03 32.37 -21.78
N ALA A 20 52.34 32.42 -22.11
CA ALA A 20 53.17 32.16 -23.31
C ALA A 20 54.50 31.46 -22.85
N ALA A 21 55.71 31.45 -23.47
CA ALA A 21 56.35 32.08 -24.64
C ALA A 21 57.65 31.29 -25.06
N ALA A 22 58.47 31.87 -25.97
CA ALA A 22 59.88 31.53 -26.32
C ALA A 22 60.15 30.11 -26.93
N VAL A 23 60.22 29.93 -28.26
CA VAL A 23 61.28 30.32 -29.24
C VAL A 23 62.54 29.42 -29.12
N VAL A 24 62.83 28.42 -29.96
CA VAL A 24 62.91 28.26 -31.44
C VAL A 24 64.31 28.60 -32.04
N THR A 25 65.08 27.54 -32.36
CA THR A 25 66.05 27.38 -33.46
C THR A 25 66.57 25.92 -33.42
N ALA A 26 67.08 25.26 -34.47
CA ALA A 26 66.72 25.26 -35.90
C ALA A 26 67.34 24.01 -36.60
N ALA A 27 66.72 23.55 -37.69
CA ALA A 27 67.29 22.73 -38.79
C ALA A 27 67.91 21.32 -38.53
N ALA A 28 67.23 20.32 -39.11
CA ALA A 28 67.76 19.23 -39.96
C ALA A 28 68.94 18.34 -39.51
N LEU A 29 68.68 17.04 -39.35
CA LEU A 29 68.93 16.00 -40.38
C LEU A 29 68.07 14.75 -40.07
N PRO A 30 67.82 13.83 -41.02
CA PRO A 30 66.80 12.80 -40.85
C PRO A 30 67.26 11.63 -39.99
N GLY A 31 66.54 11.37 -38.89
CA GLY A 31 66.49 10.02 -38.33
C GLY A 31 65.71 9.11 -39.28
N HIS A 32 66.27 7.97 -39.66
CA HIS A 32 65.59 7.03 -40.55
C HIS A 32 64.29 6.54 -39.90
N ALA A 33 63.15 6.98 -40.43
CA ALA A 33 61.91 6.25 -40.26
C ALA A 33 62.12 4.87 -40.88
N VAL A 34 62.16 3.83 -40.03
CA VAL A 34 62.10 2.45 -40.50
C VAL A 34 60.78 2.32 -41.24
N SER A 35 60.84 2.08 -42.54
CA SER A 35 59.65 1.73 -43.31
C SER A 35 59.09 0.45 -42.70
N GLN A 36 57.98 0.59 -41.98
CA GLN A 36 57.01 -0.49 -41.93
C GLN A 36 56.59 -0.68 -43.39
N THR A 37 56.94 -1.83 -43.95
CA THR A 37 56.51 -2.22 -45.29
C THR A 37 54.99 -2.19 -45.29
N ALA A 38 54.37 -1.31 -46.09
CA ALA A 38 52.92 -1.17 -46.18
C ALA A 38 52.27 -2.57 -46.23
N SER A 39 51.29 -2.80 -45.38
CA SER A 39 50.67 -4.11 -45.15
C SER A 39 50.05 -4.67 -46.44
N GLN A 40 49.73 -5.97 -46.46
CA GLN A 40 49.26 -6.59 -47.69
C GLN A 40 47.98 -5.93 -48.22
N TRP A 41 47.02 -5.64 -47.35
CA TRP A 41 45.76 -5.02 -47.73
C TRP A 41 45.95 -3.57 -48.21
N GLU A 42 46.85 -2.78 -47.61
CA GLU A 42 47.17 -1.42 -48.10
C GLU A 42 47.70 -1.47 -49.54
N ARG A 43 48.60 -2.41 -49.84
CA ARG A 43 49.14 -2.58 -51.20
C ARG A 43 48.08 -3.04 -52.20
N GLU A 44 47.14 -3.89 -51.79
CA GLU A 44 46.02 -4.34 -52.63
C GLU A 44 45.03 -3.20 -52.91
N ARG A 45 44.70 -2.39 -51.90
CA ARG A 45 43.89 -1.17 -52.02
C ARG A 45 44.56 -0.18 -52.99
N ASP A 46 45.80 0.19 -52.70
CA ASP A 46 46.52 1.24 -53.45
C ASP A 46 46.77 0.81 -54.91
N ALA A 47 46.98 -0.47 -55.18
CA ALA A 47 47.05 -1.01 -56.54
C ALA A 47 45.73 -0.88 -57.30
N ARG A 48 44.57 -1.16 -56.67
CA ARG A 48 43.26 -0.98 -57.31
C ARG A 48 42.92 0.50 -57.51
N VAL A 49 43.27 1.35 -56.55
CA VAL A 49 43.17 2.82 -56.68
C VAL A 49 43.99 3.33 -57.86
N ALA A 50 45.22 2.82 -58.06
CA ALA A 50 46.04 3.20 -59.21
C ALA A 50 45.41 2.77 -60.56
N VAL A 51 44.81 1.59 -60.63
CA VAL A 51 44.07 1.13 -61.84
C VAL A 51 42.88 2.06 -62.12
N LEU A 52 42.07 2.37 -61.11
CA LEU A 52 40.90 3.24 -61.25
C LEU A 52 41.30 4.69 -61.61
N SER A 53 42.37 5.22 -61.01
CA SER A 53 42.93 6.53 -61.36
C SER A 53 43.33 6.60 -62.84
N ASN A 54 44.07 5.59 -63.33
CA ASN A 54 44.47 5.51 -64.74
C ASN A 54 43.26 5.41 -65.70
N GLN A 55 42.17 4.74 -65.29
CA GLN A 55 40.93 4.67 -66.08
C GLN A 55 40.19 6.02 -66.13
N ILE A 56 40.19 6.78 -65.03
CA ILE A 56 39.64 8.15 -64.98
C ILE A 56 40.46 9.09 -65.86
N ASP A 57 41.78 9.08 -65.71
CA ASP A 57 42.70 9.93 -66.49
C ASP A 57 42.64 9.64 -68.01
N ALA A 58 42.37 8.39 -68.40
CA ALA A 58 42.17 8.01 -69.79
C ALA A 58 40.84 8.51 -70.38
N LEU A 59 39.80 8.68 -69.55
CA LEU A 59 38.44 9.05 -69.98
C LEU A 59 38.18 10.56 -69.93
N ASP A 60 38.91 11.32 -69.11
CA ASP A 60 38.73 12.78 -69.00
C ASP A 60 38.90 13.54 -70.34
N PRO A 61 39.85 13.20 -71.24
CA PRO A 61 39.93 13.84 -72.56
C PRO A 61 38.68 13.61 -73.42
N GLU A 62 38.06 12.43 -73.35
CA GLU A 62 36.84 12.10 -74.10
C GLU A 62 35.63 12.82 -73.50
N LEU A 63 35.49 12.82 -72.18
CA LEU A 63 34.45 13.58 -71.48
C LEU A 63 34.58 15.09 -71.71
N GLY A 64 35.81 15.61 -71.75
CA GLY A 64 36.14 16.99 -72.09
C GLY A 64 35.69 17.34 -73.51
N ALA A 65 36.05 16.51 -74.51
CA ALA A 65 35.62 16.70 -75.89
C ALA A 65 34.09 16.60 -76.05
N ALA A 66 33.43 15.70 -75.33
CA ALA A 66 31.98 15.55 -75.37
C ALA A 66 31.26 16.75 -74.73
N ARG A 67 31.75 17.28 -73.61
CA ARG A 67 31.25 18.53 -73.00
C ARG A 67 31.46 19.75 -73.91
N ALA A 68 32.64 19.88 -74.51
CA ALA A 68 32.93 20.97 -75.45
C ALA A 68 32.09 20.88 -76.73
N THR A 69 31.77 19.66 -77.19
CA THR A 69 30.83 19.44 -78.31
C THR A 69 29.39 19.81 -77.94
N GLU A 70 28.94 19.53 -76.72
CA GLU A 70 27.62 19.97 -76.22
C GLU A 70 27.52 21.51 -76.17
N VAL A 71 28.55 22.20 -75.65
CA VAL A 71 28.60 23.67 -75.65
C VAL A 71 28.63 24.27 -77.07
N PHE A 72 29.32 23.60 -78.00
CA PHE A 72 29.27 23.96 -79.42
C PHE A 72 27.87 23.75 -80.02
N ALA A 73 27.24 22.59 -79.76
CA ALA A 73 25.89 22.27 -80.23
C ALA A 73 24.84 23.23 -79.64
N GLN A 74 24.98 23.67 -78.39
CA GLN A 74 24.09 24.65 -77.76
C GLN A 74 24.19 26.01 -78.46
N LYS A 75 25.39 26.54 -78.69
CA LYS A 75 25.58 27.80 -79.43
C LYS A 75 25.01 27.75 -80.84
N ILE A 76 25.14 26.60 -81.51
CA ILE A 76 24.56 26.35 -82.83
C ILE A 76 23.03 26.27 -82.76
N HIS A 77 22.44 25.64 -81.74
CA HIS A 77 20.99 25.66 -81.51
C HIS A 77 20.47 27.08 -81.27
N GLU A 78 21.17 27.90 -80.49
CA GLU A 78 20.85 29.32 -80.28
C GLU A 78 20.85 30.11 -81.60
N GLN A 79 21.77 29.83 -82.53
CA GLN A 79 21.76 30.46 -83.87
C GLN A 79 20.64 29.92 -84.76
N ILE A 80 20.36 28.62 -84.69
CA ILE A 80 19.29 27.94 -85.45
C ILE A 80 17.92 28.47 -85.02
N ASP A 81 17.70 28.67 -83.73
CA ASP A 81 16.45 29.20 -83.17
C ASP A 81 16.27 30.67 -83.52
N ALA A 82 17.33 31.49 -83.41
CA ALA A 82 17.28 32.89 -83.81
C ALA A 82 17.07 33.06 -85.34
N ALA A 83 17.66 32.19 -86.16
CA ALA A 83 17.41 32.15 -87.61
C ALA A 83 15.98 31.62 -87.94
N SER A 84 15.44 30.72 -87.11
CA SER A 84 14.05 30.25 -87.24
C SER A 84 13.03 31.30 -86.82
N ALA A 85 13.34 32.11 -85.79
CA ALA A 85 12.56 33.29 -85.42
C ALA A 85 12.60 34.37 -86.52
N ALA A 86 13.73 34.54 -87.22
CA ALA A 86 13.81 35.41 -88.39
C ALA A 86 12.94 34.95 -89.58
N LEU A 87 12.55 33.67 -89.62
CA LEU A 87 11.65 33.09 -90.62
C LEU A 87 10.16 33.14 -90.22
N VAL A 88 9.84 33.45 -88.96
CA VAL A 88 8.45 33.39 -88.44
C VAL A 88 8.05 34.70 -87.76
N ASP A 89 7.08 35.36 -88.39
CA ASP A 89 6.34 36.56 -87.96
C ASP A 89 7.01 37.95 -88.17
N GLY A 90 6.21 38.87 -88.71
CA GLY A 90 6.31 40.34 -88.57
C GLY A 90 7.55 41.12 -89.06
N VAL A 91 8.74 40.54 -89.19
CA VAL A 91 10.00 41.31 -89.31
C VAL A 91 10.04 42.17 -90.59
N LYS A 92 10.45 43.45 -90.46
CA LYS A 92 10.61 44.34 -91.61
C LYS A 92 11.84 43.95 -92.43
N HIS A 93 11.75 44.11 -93.74
CA HIS A 93 12.79 43.74 -94.70
C HIS A 93 14.15 44.46 -94.49
N SER A 94 14.16 45.61 -93.80
CA SER A 94 15.38 46.29 -93.34
C SER A 94 16.08 45.50 -92.23
N ASP A 95 15.30 45.03 -91.26
CA ASP A 95 15.78 44.53 -89.97
C ASP A 95 16.28 43.07 -90.11
N ILE A 96 15.73 42.33 -91.08
CA ILE A 96 16.15 40.97 -91.46
C ILE A 96 17.62 40.95 -91.93
N LYS A 97 18.08 41.96 -92.67
CA LYS A 97 19.45 42.01 -93.19
C LYS A 97 20.46 42.06 -92.04
N ASP A 98 20.28 43.01 -91.11
CA ASP A 98 21.21 43.23 -90.00
C ASP A 98 21.17 42.06 -89.01
N LEU A 99 20.02 41.38 -88.88
CA LEU A 99 19.90 40.13 -88.14
C LEU A 99 20.68 38.97 -88.79
N PHE A 100 20.59 38.77 -90.11
CA PHE A 100 21.40 37.72 -90.77
C PHE A 100 22.90 38.06 -90.82
N GLU A 101 23.28 39.34 -90.88
CA GLU A 101 24.68 39.77 -90.78
C GLU A 101 25.25 39.45 -89.39
N LEU A 102 24.48 39.69 -88.33
CA LEU A 102 24.83 39.30 -86.96
C LEU A 102 24.92 37.77 -86.80
N LEU A 103 23.91 37.02 -87.27
CA LEU A 103 23.86 35.55 -87.22
C LEU A 103 25.00 34.89 -88.01
N GLY A 104 25.39 35.48 -89.14
CA GLY A 104 26.55 35.04 -89.90
C GLY A 104 27.86 35.21 -89.12
N ALA A 105 28.03 36.36 -88.45
CA ALA A 105 29.22 36.65 -87.66
C ALA A 105 29.34 35.79 -86.38
N THR A 106 28.24 35.56 -85.66
CA THR A 106 28.21 34.68 -84.47
C THR A 106 28.39 33.21 -84.82
N LEU A 107 27.86 32.76 -85.97
CA LEU A 107 28.14 31.43 -86.50
C LEU A 107 29.63 31.29 -86.87
N ASP A 108 30.22 32.28 -87.53
CA ASP A 108 31.65 32.27 -87.86
C ASP A 108 32.55 32.31 -86.63
N GLU A 109 32.14 32.98 -85.54
CA GLU A 109 32.85 32.88 -84.27
C GLU A 109 32.71 31.49 -83.62
N THR A 110 31.51 30.92 -83.64
CA THR A 110 31.23 29.58 -83.10
C THR A 110 32.02 28.49 -83.86
N LEU A 111 32.20 28.64 -85.18
CA LEU A 111 32.99 27.72 -86.01
C LEU A 111 34.52 27.83 -85.79
N LYS A 112 35.03 28.83 -85.05
CA LYS A 112 36.48 28.95 -84.72
C LYS A 112 36.93 28.00 -83.61
N ILE A 113 36.04 27.23 -82.98
CA ILE A 113 36.42 26.21 -81.98
C ILE A 113 37.49 25.26 -82.53
N ASP A 114 38.57 25.02 -81.78
CA ASP A 114 39.67 24.15 -82.21
C ASP A 114 39.16 22.70 -82.35
N ASN A 115 39.50 22.08 -83.47
CA ASN A 115 39.10 20.72 -83.81
C ASN A 115 39.49 19.69 -82.73
N LYS A 116 40.59 19.90 -82.00
CA LYS A 116 41.04 18.95 -80.95
C LYS A 116 40.13 18.90 -79.72
N TYR A 117 39.18 19.83 -79.59
CA TYR A 117 38.21 19.86 -78.48
C TYR A 117 36.83 19.32 -78.89
N LEU A 118 36.65 18.81 -80.11
CA LEU A 118 35.39 18.25 -80.57
C LEU A 118 35.46 16.72 -80.70
N THR A 119 34.34 16.03 -80.45
CA THR A 119 34.21 14.61 -80.78
C THR A 119 34.20 14.41 -82.31
N ALA A 120 34.33 13.16 -82.77
CA ALA A 120 34.24 12.84 -84.20
C ALA A 120 32.93 13.34 -84.85
N ASP A 121 31.79 13.20 -84.16
CA ASP A 121 30.50 13.72 -84.64
C ASP A 121 30.42 15.25 -84.54
N GLY A 122 31.02 15.87 -83.51
CA GLY A 122 31.15 17.33 -83.41
C GLY A 122 31.95 17.91 -84.58
N LEU A 123 33.06 17.26 -84.95
CA LEU A 123 33.89 17.61 -86.11
C LEU A 123 33.13 17.46 -87.43
N LYS A 124 32.42 16.34 -87.60
CA LYS A 124 31.57 16.08 -88.76
C LYS A 124 30.50 17.17 -88.89
N LYS A 125 29.77 17.47 -87.81
CA LYS A 125 28.69 18.46 -87.82
C LYS A 125 29.20 19.88 -88.02
N LYS A 126 30.36 20.24 -87.46
CA LYS A 126 31.09 21.48 -87.77
C LYS A 126 31.39 21.62 -89.27
N GLY A 127 31.72 20.51 -89.94
CA GLY A 127 31.87 20.48 -91.41
C GLY A 127 30.55 20.73 -92.14
N GLU A 128 29.47 20.03 -91.75
CA GLU A 128 28.13 20.18 -92.34
C GLU A 128 27.57 21.61 -92.18
N LEU A 129 27.83 22.28 -91.05
CA LEU A 129 27.36 23.64 -90.75
C LEU A 129 27.93 24.74 -91.67
N SER A 130 28.95 24.44 -92.47
CA SER A 130 29.39 25.33 -93.56
C SER A 130 28.30 25.55 -94.63
N ALA A 131 27.42 24.56 -94.84
CA ALA A 131 26.25 24.71 -95.71
C ALA A 131 25.22 25.68 -95.11
N LEU A 132 24.95 25.57 -93.80
CA LEU A 132 24.08 26.51 -93.07
C LEU A 132 24.61 27.94 -93.16
N LYS A 133 25.92 28.15 -92.98
CA LYS A 133 26.55 29.46 -93.20
C LYS A 133 26.28 29.98 -94.61
N ALA A 134 26.53 29.18 -95.64
CA ALA A 134 26.30 29.60 -97.03
C ALA A 134 24.82 29.92 -97.32
N SER A 135 23.88 29.21 -96.69
CA SER A 135 22.45 29.53 -96.77
C SER A 135 22.09 30.85 -96.06
N ILE A 136 22.67 31.15 -94.90
CA ILE A 136 22.50 32.44 -94.21
C ILE A 136 23.09 33.58 -95.06
N GLU A 137 24.30 33.41 -95.62
CA GLU A 137 24.91 34.40 -96.52
C GLU A 137 24.08 34.62 -97.79
N THR A 138 23.46 33.56 -98.33
CA THR A 138 22.55 33.65 -99.49
C THR A 138 21.27 34.41 -99.14
N ALA A 139 20.66 34.15 -97.97
CA ALA A 139 19.50 34.88 -97.48
C ALA A 139 19.83 36.35 -97.18
N MET A 140 20.99 36.63 -96.59
CA MET A 140 21.50 37.99 -96.36
C MET A 140 21.70 38.76 -97.66
N GLN A 141 22.30 38.13 -98.69
CA GLN A 141 22.45 38.75 -100.01
C GLN A 141 21.09 39.04 -100.65
N ALA A 142 20.15 38.08 -100.60
CA ALA A 142 18.80 38.30 -101.11
C ALA A 142 18.06 39.43 -100.36
N ALA A 143 18.28 39.59 -99.06
CA ALA A 143 17.72 40.67 -98.24
C ALA A 143 18.19 42.09 -98.65
N THR A 144 19.32 42.22 -99.36
CA THR A 144 19.78 43.50 -99.93
C THR A 144 19.12 43.88 -101.26
N GLY A 145 18.41 42.95 -101.90
CA GLY A 145 17.76 43.14 -103.19
C GLY A 145 16.29 43.56 -103.09
N SER A 146 15.74 44.03 -104.21
CA SER A 146 14.32 44.40 -104.33
C SER A 146 13.40 43.21 -104.68
N ASP A 147 13.95 42.02 -104.94
CA ASP A 147 13.21 40.86 -105.44
C ASP A 147 12.71 39.96 -104.30
N ARG A 148 11.40 40.05 -104.04
CA ARG A 148 10.70 39.26 -103.02
C ARG A 148 10.64 37.77 -103.35
N ASN A 149 10.71 37.37 -104.61
CA ASN A 149 10.69 35.95 -105.01
C ASN A 149 12.07 35.31 -104.79
N ALA A 150 13.15 36.03 -105.11
CA ALA A 150 14.50 35.61 -104.76
C ALA A 150 14.68 35.49 -103.24
N MET A 151 14.19 36.48 -102.48
CA MET A 151 14.19 36.44 -101.01
C MET A 151 13.38 35.25 -100.46
N ALA A 152 12.14 35.05 -100.91
CA ALA A 152 11.33 33.90 -100.48
C ALA A 152 12.02 32.56 -100.78
N THR A 153 12.65 32.43 -101.95
CA THR A 153 13.39 31.21 -102.33
C THR A 153 14.60 30.97 -101.42
N ALA A 154 15.36 32.03 -101.10
CA ALA A 154 16.51 31.93 -100.19
C ALA A 154 16.08 31.60 -98.75
N LEU A 155 14.98 32.18 -98.26
CA LEU A 155 14.39 31.86 -96.96
C LEU A 155 13.92 30.40 -96.88
N THR A 156 13.24 29.87 -97.91
CA THR A 156 12.86 28.44 -97.96
C THR A 156 14.08 27.52 -98.01
N GLY A 157 15.15 27.90 -98.73
CA GLY A 157 16.41 27.17 -98.73
C GLY A 157 17.07 27.14 -97.34
N LEU A 158 17.09 28.28 -96.65
CA LEU A 158 17.58 28.40 -95.29
C LEU A 158 16.75 27.56 -94.29
N GLU A 159 15.42 27.58 -94.40
CA GLU A 159 14.52 26.76 -93.59
C GLU A 159 14.78 25.25 -93.77
N GLN A 160 15.04 24.80 -95.01
CA GLN A 160 15.40 23.41 -95.29
C GLN A 160 16.78 23.02 -94.74
N GLU A 161 17.74 23.95 -94.73
CA GLU A 161 19.07 23.70 -94.16
C GLU A 161 19.02 23.67 -92.63
N ILE A 162 18.35 24.63 -91.99
CA ILE A 162 18.04 24.68 -90.55
C ILE A 162 17.50 23.33 -90.04
N LYS A 163 16.53 22.74 -90.76
CA LYS A 163 15.91 21.45 -90.41
C LYS A 163 16.87 20.25 -90.40
N LYS A 164 18.03 20.32 -91.06
CA LYS A 164 19.08 19.27 -91.03
C LYS A 164 19.95 19.33 -89.77
N HIS A 165 19.91 20.44 -89.03
CA HIS A 165 20.79 20.69 -87.88
C HIS A 165 20.06 20.77 -86.54
N ALA A 166 18.73 20.94 -86.55
CA ALA A 166 17.90 21.08 -85.35
C ALA A 166 18.08 19.96 -84.29
N GLY A 167 18.27 18.69 -84.71
CA GLY A 167 18.47 17.57 -83.78
C GLY A 167 19.86 17.51 -83.10
N PHE A 168 20.82 18.34 -83.54
CA PHE A 168 22.24 18.19 -83.16
C PHE A 168 22.49 18.29 -81.65
N LEU A 169 21.81 19.21 -80.94
CA LEU A 169 21.97 19.31 -79.49
C LEU A 169 21.42 18.06 -78.79
N GLU A 170 20.24 17.57 -79.19
CA GLU A 170 19.63 16.39 -78.56
C GLU A 170 20.50 15.14 -78.76
N ASP A 171 21.04 14.95 -79.97
CA ASP A 171 21.91 13.81 -80.30
C ASP A 171 23.28 13.90 -79.61
N THR A 172 23.85 15.11 -79.48
CA THR A 172 25.07 15.34 -78.69
C THR A 172 24.86 15.06 -77.21
N VAL A 173 23.73 15.50 -76.65
CA VAL A 173 23.33 15.23 -75.26
C VAL A 173 23.11 13.72 -75.05
N LYS A 174 22.53 12.99 -76.02
CA LYS A 174 22.44 11.51 -75.97
C LYS A 174 23.83 10.88 -75.98
N ALA A 175 24.72 11.28 -76.88
CA ALA A 175 26.06 10.71 -77.03
C ALA A 175 26.98 10.97 -75.82
N ARG A 176 26.81 12.09 -75.11
CA ARG A 176 27.60 12.41 -73.91
C ARG A 176 27.19 11.60 -72.66
N ARG A 177 25.92 11.19 -72.56
CA ARG A 177 25.37 10.53 -71.35
C ARG A 177 26.12 9.25 -70.94
N PRO A 178 26.48 8.32 -71.84
CA PRO A 178 27.30 7.14 -71.50
C PRO A 178 28.65 7.52 -70.88
N VAL A 179 29.44 8.37 -71.56
CA VAL A 179 30.79 8.78 -71.13
C VAL A 179 30.74 9.51 -69.77
N GLU A 180 29.76 10.39 -69.56
CA GLU A 180 29.59 11.06 -68.26
C GLU A 180 29.20 10.08 -67.14
N ARG A 181 28.36 9.08 -67.44
CA ARG A 181 27.96 8.06 -66.46
C ARG A 181 29.10 7.10 -66.11
N GLU A 182 29.91 6.71 -67.09
CA GLU A 182 31.09 5.87 -66.87
C GLU A 182 32.14 6.59 -66.03
N SER A 183 32.46 7.85 -66.35
CA SER A 183 33.31 8.71 -65.51
C SER A 183 32.80 8.80 -64.07
N LYS A 184 31.50 9.07 -63.87
CA LYS A 184 30.88 9.11 -62.53
C LYS A 184 30.95 7.76 -61.80
N LEU A 185 30.84 6.63 -62.51
CA LEU A 185 30.98 5.29 -61.93
C LEU A 185 32.42 5.00 -61.51
N LEU A 186 33.41 5.32 -62.36
CA LEU A 186 34.83 5.16 -62.03
C LEU A 186 35.23 6.04 -60.83
N MET A 187 34.79 7.31 -60.80
CA MET A 187 35.00 8.20 -59.64
C MET A 187 34.35 7.66 -58.36
N GLN A 188 33.16 7.05 -58.44
CA GLN A 188 32.53 6.40 -57.27
C GLN A 188 33.35 5.19 -56.79
N LYS A 189 33.87 4.37 -57.71
CA LYS A 189 34.73 3.22 -57.36
C LYS A 189 36.03 3.69 -56.72
N ASP A 190 36.70 4.66 -57.32
CA ASP A 190 37.96 5.23 -56.82
C ASP A 190 37.80 5.76 -55.40
N ALA A 191 36.78 6.60 -55.14
CA ALA A 191 36.46 7.07 -53.80
C ALA A 191 36.20 5.92 -52.81
N ARG A 192 35.30 4.98 -53.16
CA ARG A 192 34.93 3.88 -52.25
C ARG A 192 36.08 2.91 -51.93
N VAL A 193 37.09 2.79 -52.81
CA VAL A 193 38.30 2.00 -52.52
C VAL A 193 39.34 2.83 -51.74
N ARG A 194 39.45 4.15 -51.97
CA ARG A 194 40.31 5.04 -51.17
C ARG A 194 39.86 5.17 -49.71
N ASP A 195 38.55 5.18 -49.48
CA ASP A 195 37.96 5.35 -48.14
C ASP A 195 38.21 4.15 -47.20
N VAL A 196 38.75 3.04 -47.71
CA VAL A 196 39.07 1.82 -46.94
C VAL A 196 40.26 2.05 -45.99
N ASP A 197 39.99 1.99 -44.69
CA ASP A 197 40.98 2.27 -43.62
C ASP A 197 41.64 1.03 -43.02
N SER A 198 41.12 -0.17 -43.32
CA SER A 198 41.52 -1.41 -42.65
C SER A 198 41.34 -2.68 -43.50
N GLU A 199 42.01 -3.76 -43.08
CA GLU A 199 41.95 -5.08 -43.73
C GLU A 199 40.54 -5.68 -43.74
N ALA A 200 39.77 -5.44 -42.68
CA ALA A 200 38.39 -5.91 -42.55
C ALA A 200 37.49 -5.21 -43.57
N GLU A 201 37.58 -3.88 -43.70
CA GLU A 201 36.85 -3.12 -44.71
C GLU A 201 37.24 -3.51 -46.14
N LEU A 202 38.53 -3.75 -46.42
CA LEU A 202 38.95 -4.21 -47.75
C LEU A 202 38.34 -5.57 -48.10
N ASN A 203 38.33 -6.49 -47.15
CA ASN A 203 37.78 -7.83 -47.36
C ASN A 203 36.24 -7.82 -47.46
N ALA A 204 35.55 -6.95 -46.71
CA ALA A 204 34.14 -6.67 -46.93
C ALA A 204 33.90 -6.12 -48.34
N LEU A 205 34.68 -5.11 -48.78
CA LEU A 205 34.53 -4.48 -50.10
C LEU A 205 34.84 -5.42 -51.28
N LYS A 206 35.75 -6.39 -51.11
CA LYS A 206 35.96 -7.50 -52.07
C LYS A 206 34.69 -8.34 -52.25
N ASN A 207 33.90 -8.52 -51.19
CA ASN A 207 32.64 -9.25 -51.19
C ASN A 207 31.42 -8.37 -51.51
N THR A 208 31.55 -7.03 -51.47
CA THR A 208 30.47 -6.09 -51.78
C THR A 208 30.19 -5.98 -53.28
N ARG A 209 28.92 -6.08 -53.65
CA ARG A 209 28.37 -5.68 -54.95
C ARG A 209 27.29 -4.64 -54.70
N GLN A 210 27.16 -3.63 -55.57
CA GLN A 210 26.08 -2.63 -55.46
C GLN A 210 25.16 -2.74 -56.68
N LEU A 211 23.86 -2.93 -56.45
CA LEU A 211 22.87 -3.05 -57.53
C LEU A 211 22.66 -1.69 -58.22
N ASP A 212 22.65 -1.66 -59.56
CA ASP A 212 22.52 -0.44 -60.37
C ASP A 212 21.52 -0.60 -61.53
N ALA A 213 20.32 -0.05 -61.35
CA ALA A 213 19.28 0.04 -62.37
C ALA A 213 19.68 0.92 -63.58
N THR A 214 20.70 1.77 -63.44
CA THR A 214 21.09 2.71 -64.49
C THR A 214 21.97 2.09 -65.60
N THR A 215 22.30 0.80 -65.50
CA THR A 215 23.14 0.08 -66.46
C THR A 215 22.59 0.11 -67.89
N PRO A 216 23.45 0.26 -68.94
CA PRO A 216 22.97 0.36 -70.31
C PRO A 216 22.45 -1.02 -70.76
N GLY A 217 21.14 -1.12 -71.00
CA GLY A 217 20.51 -2.42 -71.24
C GLY A 217 20.46 -3.32 -70.00
N ALA A 218 20.32 -2.73 -68.80
CA ALA A 218 20.16 -3.45 -67.52
C ALA A 218 19.18 -4.61 -67.65
N ALA A 219 19.59 -5.79 -67.19
CA ALA A 219 18.83 -7.02 -67.37
C ALA A 219 17.55 -7.00 -66.52
N LYS A 220 16.41 -7.28 -67.17
CA LYS A 220 15.06 -7.19 -66.58
C LYS A 220 14.26 -8.48 -66.78
N HIS A 221 13.37 -8.77 -65.83
CA HIS A 221 12.37 -9.83 -65.90
C HIS A 221 11.00 -9.21 -65.62
N GLN A 222 10.07 -9.32 -66.57
CA GLN A 222 8.76 -8.66 -66.49
C GLN A 222 8.87 -7.14 -66.20
N ASP A 223 9.79 -6.46 -66.89
CA ASP A 223 10.20 -5.06 -66.67
C ASP A 223 10.83 -4.71 -65.30
N VAL A 224 10.82 -5.61 -64.31
CA VAL A 224 11.52 -5.47 -63.02
C VAL A 224 13.03 -5.72 -63.19
N LEU A 225 13.89 -5.01 -62.43
CA LEU A 225 15.35 -5.19 -62.50
C LEU A 225 15.78 -6.54 -61.91
N THR A 226 16.65 -7.31 -62.56
CA THR A 226 17.12 -8.60 -62.01
C THR A 226 18.44 -8.47 -61.22
N TRP A 227 18.71 -9.41 -60.32
CA TRP A 227 20.05 -9.61 -59.72
C TRP A 227 21.00 -10.35 -60.69
N SER A 228 21.07 -9.84 -61.91
CA SER A 228 22.00 -10.19 -62.98
C SER A 228 23.38 -9.60 -62.69
N ASP A 229 24.46 -10.31 -63.02
CA ASP A 229 25.83 -9.85 -62.75
C ASP A 229 26.18 -8.57 -63.52
N LYS A 230 25.47 -8.32 -64.64
CA LYS A 230 25.57 -7.08 -65.42
C LYS A 230 25.00 -5.86 -64.69
N ASN A 231 24.05 -6.08 -63.78
CA ASN A 231 23.44 -5.03 -62.97
C ASN A 231 24.23 -4.75 -61.68
N LEU A 232 25.35 -5.45 -61.45
CA LEU A 232 26.16 -5.35 -60.23
C LEU A 232 27.43 -4.53 -60.45
N THR A 233 27.59 -3.47 -59.68
CA THR A 233 28.84 -2.73 -59.57
C THR A 233 29.82 -3.51 -58.69
N ASN A 234 30.99 -3.80 -59.24
CA ASN A 234 32.15 -4.37 -58.56
C ASN A 234 33.18 -3.27 -58.24
N PHE A 235 33.53 -3.09 -56.98
CA PHE A 235 34.50 -2.07 -56.55
C PHE A 235 35.95 -2.54 -56.76
N MET A 236 36.25 -3.78 -56.36
CA MET A 236 37.62 -4.33 -56.34
C MET A 236 38.07 -5.01 -57.65
N GLY A 237 37.13 -5.29 -58.55
CA GLY A 237 37.41 -5.79 -59.90
C GLY A 237 36.45 -5.18 -60.93
N ASP A 238 36.45 -5.70 -62.14
CA ASP A 238 35.63 -5.14 -63.22
C ASP A 238 34.18 -5.69 -63.17
N ASP A 239 33.25 -5.00 -63.84
CA ASP A 239 31.81 -5.32 -63.78
C ASP A 239 31.44 -6.49 -64.70
N GLY A 240 30.33 -7.17 -64.40
CA GLY A 240 29.87 -8.31 -65.18
C GLY A 240 29.41 -7.90 -66.59
N VAL A 241 29.87 -8.63 -67.62
CA VAL A 241 29.37 -8.50 -69.01
C VAL A 241 28.52 -9.70 -69.45
N THR A 242 28.54 -10.78 -68.68
CA THR A 242 27.81 -12.04 -68.87
C THR A 242 27.26 -12.51 -67.54
N ASP A 243 26.09 -13.17 -67.55
CA ASP A 243 25.48 -13.69 -66.34
C ASP A 243 25.99 -15.11 -66.04
N THR A 244 26.63 -15.28 -64.89
CA THR A 244 26.87 -16.58 -64.24
C THR A 244 25.96 -16.75 -63.02
N HIS A 245 25.54 -15.64 -62.41
CA HIS A 245 24.79 -15.51 -61.15
C HIS A 245 25.51 -16.00 -59.89
N ASP A 246 26.73 -16.56 -60.02
CA ASP A 246 27.60 -17.02 -58.92
C ASP A 246 28.24 -15.87 -58.10
N VAL A 247 28.14 -14.62 -58.57
CA VAL A 247 28.81 -13.46 -57.96
C VAL A 247 28.16 -13.05 -56.63
N ILE A 248 26.90 -13.42 -56.42
CA ILE A 248 26.17 -13.27 -55.15
C ILE A 248 26.03 -14.66 -54.51
N GLY A 249 26.60 -14.83 -53.33
CA GLY A 249 26.46 -16.03 -52.50
C GLY A 249 26.50 -15.70 -51.00
N LYS A 250 26.55 -16.74 -50.16
CA LYS A 250 26.49 -16.69 -48.67
C LYS A 250 27.50 -15.77 -47.96
N ASP A 251 28.58 -15.36 -48.62
CA ASP A 251 29.62 -14.48 -48.07
C ASP A 251 29.63 -13.08 -48.73
N SER A 252 28.76 -12.85 -49.73
CA SER A 252 28.63 -11.59 -50.48
C SER A 252 27.76 -10.57 -49.74
N ILE A 253 28.07 -9.29 -49.91
CA ILE A 253 27.25 -8.16 -49.44
C ILE A 253 26.59 -7.51 -50.66
N LEU A 254 25.26 -7.41 -50.70
CA LEU A 254 24.54 -6.66 -51.73
C LEU A 254 24.12 -5.31 -51.16
N GLU A 255 24.79 -4.23 -51.60
CA GLU A 255 24.40 -2.86 -51.25
C GLU A 255 23.27 -2.37 -52.16
N LEU A 256 22.14 -2.04 -51.54
CA LEU A 256 21.05 -1.32 -52.15
C LEU A 256 21.20 0.19 -51.89
N THR A 257 20.92 0.99 -52.92
CA THR A 257 21.07 2.46 -52.92
C THR A 257 20.02 3.09 -53.83
N ARG A 258 19.96 4.43 -53.92
CA ARG A 258 19.14 5.11 -54.95
C ARG A 258 19.44 4.66 -56.39
N ARG A 259 20.65 4.15 -56.67
CA ARG A 259 21.00 3.62 -58.00
C ARG A 259 20.31 2.30 -58.30
N SER A 260 19.87 1.55 -57.29
CA SER A 260 19.28 0.22 -57.43
C SER A 260 17.84 0.23 -57.99
N GLY A 261 17.22 1.41 -58.14
CA GLY A 261 15.84 1.55 -58.58
C GLY A 261 14.84 1.33 -57.44
N GLU A 262 13.55 1.23 -57.79
CA GLU A 262 12.46 1.08 -56.81
C GLU A 262 12.08 -0.39 -56.56
N GLU A 263 12.35 -1.30 -57.50
CA GLU A 263 12.00 -2.74 -57.41
C GLU A 263 13.08 -3.60 -58.07
N SER A 264 13.36 -4.79 -57.51
CA SER A 264 14.15 -5.83 -58.16
C SER A 264 13.62 -7.26 -57.93
N ASP A 265 13.97 -8.17 -58.83
CA ASP A 265 13.69 -9.61 -58.78
C ASP A 265 14.99 -10.36 -58.43
N ALA A 266 15.02 -10.99 -57.26
CA ALA A 266 16.19 -11.69 -56.76
C ALA A 266 16.40 -13.08 -57.38
N ILE A 267 15.32 -13.69 -57.88
CA ILE A 267 15.28 -15.11 -58.30
C ILE A 267 15.48 -15.26 -59.81
N ALA A 268 15.07 -14.27 -60.61
CA ALA A 268 15.18 -14.29 -62.06
C ALA A 268 16.61 -14.63 -62.55
N GLY A 269 16.69 -15.60 -63.48
CA GLY A 269 17.94 -16.11 -64.04
C GLY A 269 18.59 -17.27 -63.26
N THR A 270 18.16 -17.51 -62.01
CA THR A 270 18.67 -18.64 -61.20
C THR A 270 17.92 -19.95 -61.48
N GLY A 271 18.42 -21.05 -60.90
CA GLY A 271 17.69 -22.33 -60.82
C GLY A 271 16.55 -22.37 -59.80
N GLY A 272 16.03 -21.22 -59.35
CA GLY A 272 14.99 -21.14 -58.32
C GLY A 272 15.51 -21.04 -56.88
N VAL A 273 16.82 -20.88 -56.69
CA VAL A 273 17.46 -20.63 -55.38
C VAL A 273 18.55 -19.58 -55.57
N ARG A 274 18.65 -18.63 -54.63
CA ARG A 274 19.78 -17.71 -54.49
C ARG A 274 20.23 -17.62 -53.04
N ASP A 275 21.54 -17.69 -52.82
CA ASP A 275 22.18 -17.35 -51.55
C ASP A 275 22.69 -15.90 -51.56
N ILE A 276 22.57 -15.19 -50.45
CA ILE A 276 23.20 -13.90 -50.16
C ILE A 276 23.75 -13.93 -48.73
N GLY A 277 24.89 -13.31 -48.47
CA GLY A 277 25.39 -13.09 -47.11
C GLY A 277 24.58 -12.01 -46.43
N THR A 278 24.89 -10.76 -46.79
CA THR A 278 24.23 -9.57 -46.23
C THR A 278 23.47 -8.79 -47.31
N LEU A 279 22.22 -8.44 -47.05
CA LEU A 279 21.46 -7.48 -47.86
C LEU A 279 21.43 -6.13 -47.14
N HIS A 280 22.20 -5.16 -47.65
CA HIS A 280 22.47 -3.92 -46.93
C HIS A 280 21.81 -2.71 -47.59
N ALA A 281 20.74 -2.19 -46.99
CA ALA A 281 20.02 -1.01 -47.44
C ALA A 281 20.74 0.25 -46.96
N ARG A 282 21.54 0.89 -47.82
CA ARG A 282 22.15 2.19 -47.51
C ARG A 282 21.04 3.24 -47.40
N ARG A 283 21.18 4.21 -46.49
CA ARG A 283 20.28 5.37 -46.23
C ARG A 283 19.70 6.16 -47.44
N SER A 284 20.17 5.91 -48.66
CA SER A 284 19.61 6.49 -49.90
C SER A 284 18.64 5.58 -50.65
N ALA A 285 18.48 4.33 -50.21
CA ALA A 285 17.62 3.33 -50.80
C ALA A 285 16.15 3.51 -50.39
N ASN A 286 15.27 3.17 -51.34
CA ASN A 286 13.87 2.86 -51.17
C ASN A 286 13.59 1.80 -52.24
N HIS A 287 13.49 0.53 -51.84
CA HIS A 287 13.60 -0.59 -52.76
C HIS A 287 12.76 -1.78 -52.31
N ASP A 288 11.99 -2.40 -53.21
CA ASP A 288 11.33 -3.70 -52.99
C ASP A 288 12.14 -4.83 -53.66
N VAL A 289 12.26 -5.96 -52.96
CA VAL A 289 12.89 -7.18 -53.46
C VAL A 289 11.83 -8.27 -53.61
N ARG A 290 11.41 -8.50 -54.85
CA ARG A 290 10.46 -9.55 -55.21
C ARG A 290 11.10 -10.93 -55.17
N VAL A 291 10.45 -11.84 -54.43
CA VAL A 291 10.80 -13.26 -54.31
C VAL A 291 9.58 -14.10 -54.71
N ASP A 292 9.47 -14.42 -56.00
CA ASP A 292 8.42 -15.29 -56.56
C ASP A 292 9.02 -16.63 -57.04
N GLY A 293 8.30 -17.73 -56.84
CA GLY A 293 8.61 -19.04 -57.44
C GLY A 293 9.95 -19.70 -57.06
N GLY A 294 10.67 -19.19 -56.07
CA GLY A 294 11.97 -19.71 -55.64
C GLY A 294 12.39 -19.21 -54.25
N THR A 295 13.54 -19.66 -53.76
CA THR A 295 14.04 -19.33 -52.40
C THR A 295 15.18 -18.33 -52.42
N LEU A 296 15.08 -17.27 -51.61
CA LEU A 296 16.17 -16.37 -51.26
C LEU A 296 16.67 -16.72 -49.85
N ASN A 297 17.91 -17.21 -49.75
CA ASN A 297 18.58 -17.54 -48.49
C ASN A 297 19.47 -16.37 -48.05
N VAL A 298 19.20 -15.77 -46.90
CA VAL A 298 20.04 -14.75 -46.25
C VAL A 298 20.89 -15.43 -45.17
N HIS A 299 22.20 -15.47 -45.35
CA HIS A 299 23.13 -16.23 -44.50
C HIS A 299 23.75 -15.43 -43.35
N GLN A 300 23.69 -14.09 -43.40
CA GLN A 300 24.26 -13.20 -42.38
C GLN A 300 23.19 -12.26 -41.84
N GLU A 301 22.82 -11.20 -42.56
CA GLU A 301 21.85 -10.21 -42.07
C GLU A 301 21.11 -9.44 -43.18
N ILE A 302 19.97 -8.85 -42.83
CA ILE A 302 19.45 -7.63 -43.45
C ILE A 302 19.75 -6.46 -42.50
N GLY A 303 20.26 -5.33 -43.03
CA GLY A 303 20.60 -4.16 -42.20
C GLY A 303 20.81 -2.85 -42.96
N GLY A 304 21.00 -1.76 -42.19
CA GLY A 304 21.27 -0.40 -42.67
C GLY A 304 20.07 0.56 -42.62
N ASP A 305 20.35 1.88 -42.69
CA ASP A 305 19.35 2.96 -42.53
C ASP A 305 18.40 3.20 -43.75
N GLY A 306 18.44 2.37 -44.79
CA GLY A 306 17.62 2.52 -46.00
C GLY A 306 16.28 1.80 -45.91
N ARG A 307 15.29 2.25 -46.71
CA ARG A 307 14.00 1.57 -46.82
C ARG A 307 14.10 0.34 -47.73
N LEU A 308 13.65 -0.81 -47.24
CA LEU A 308 13.71 -2.10 -47.90
C LEU A 308 12.42 -2.91 -47.66
N ASP A 309 11.59 -3.03 -48.69
CA ASP A 309 10.54 -4.05 -48.74
C ASP A 309 11.13 -5.37 -49.26
N ILE A 310 10.62 -6.51 -48.78
CA ILE A 310 10.82 -7.80 -49.44
C ILE A 310 9.46 -8.47 -49.68
N THR A 311 8.97 -8.39 -50.91
CA THR A 311 7.72 -9.01 -51.34
C THR A 311 7.90 -10.48 -51.72
N VAL A 312 7.57 -11.39 -50.80
CA VAL A 312 7.54 -12.84 -51.02
C VAL A 312 6.19 -13.26 -51.57
N GLY A 313 6.18 -13.68 -52.83
CA GLY A 313 4.98 -14.04 -53.60
C GLY A 313 4.73 -15.55 -53.72
N LYS A 314 4.00 -15.94 -54.76
CA LYS A 314 3.44 -17.30 -54.91
C LYS A 314 4.56 -18.33 -55.10
N GLY A 315 4.68 -19.26 -54.16
CA GLY A 315 5.77 -20.26 -54.17
C GLY A 315 7.15 -19.66 -53.94
N GLY A 316 7.22 -18.39 -53.52
CA GLY A 316 8.44 -17.75 -53.06
C GLY A 316 8.72 -18.09 -51.60
N LYS A 317 10.01 -18.14 -51.23
CA LYS A 317 10.44 -18.27 -49.84
C LYS A 317 11.59 -17.30 -49.52
N LEU A 318 11.44 -16.51 -48.47
CA LEU A 318 12.56 -15.87 -47.79
C LEU A 318 13.00 -16.75 -46.62
N TYR A 319 14.26 -17.14 -46.58
CA TYR A 319 14.83 -17.96 -45.51
C TYR A 319 16.06 -17.26 -44.92
N PHE A 320 16.03 -16.97 -43.63
CA PHE A 320 17.21 -16.57 -42.87
C PHE A 320 17.89 -17.85 -42.37
N ALA A 321 19.13 -18.09 -42.78
CA ALA A 321 19.83 -19.33 -42.48
C ALA A 321 20.18 -19.44 -40.98
N ASP A 322 20.19 -20.68 -40.48
CA ASP A 322 20.64 -21.01 -39.13
C ASP A 322 21.98 -20.31 -38.79
N ASP A 323 22.05 -19.73 -37.58
CA ASP A 323 23.19 -19.01 -37.02
C ASP A 323 23.48 -17.62 -37.63
N GLY A 324 22.69 -17.15 -38.59
CA GLY A 324 22.68 -15.75 -39.03
C GLY A 324 22.06 -14.79 -37.98
N VAL A 325 22.20 -13.48 -38.19
CA VAL A 325 21.51 -12.44 -37.41
C VAL A 325 20.01 -12.44 -37.73
N GLY A 326 19.65 -12.67 -39.00
CA GLY A 326 18.28 -12.48 -39.49
C GLY A 326 18.09 -11.06 -40.01
N VAL A 327 17.27 -10.25 -39.34
CA VAL A 327 17.21 -8.78 -39.53
C VAL A 327 17.91 -8.13 -38.33
N SER A 328 18.87 -7.24 -38.59
CA SER A 328 19.60 -6.55 -37.53
C SER A 328 18.70 -5.64 -36.70
N SER A 329 19.00 -5.50 -35.40
CA SER A 329 18.29 -4.60 -34.48
C SER A 329 18.59 -3.11 -34.71
N ASP A 330 19.49 -2.77 -35.64
CA ASP A 330 19.74 -1.42 -36.13
C ASP A 330 19.26 -1.19 -37.59
N ALA A 331 18.55 -2.15 -38.19
CA ALA A 331 17.90 -1.98 -39.49
C ALA A 331 16.80 -0.90 -39.41
N GLY A 332 16.82 0.05 -40.35
CA GLY A 332 16.06 1.29 -40.21
C GLY A 332 14.58 1.22 -40.59
N ASP A 333 14.26 0.61 -41.73
CA ASP A 333 12.92 0.59 -42.34
C ASP A 333 12.83 -0.67 -43.23
N VAL A 334 12.51 -1.82 -42.61
CA VAL A 334 12.48 -3.14 -43.26
C VAL A 334 11.09 -3.76 -43.10
N THR A 335 10.38 -3.95 -44.21
CA THR A 335 9.06 -4.58 -44.23
C THR A 335 9.10 -5.90 -45.01
N LEU A 336 8.76 -7.01 -44.35
CA LEU A 336 8.75 -8.36 -44.94
C LEU A 336 7.31 -8.79 -45.24
N TRP A 337 6.97 -8.90 -46.53
CA TRP A 337 5.61 -9.21 -46.97
C TRP A 337 5.48 -10.67 -47.41
N ALA A 338 4.63 -11.45 -46.76
CA ALA A 338 4.20 -12.76 -47.25
C ALA A 338 2.82 -12.63 -47.91
N VAL A 339 2.79 -12.64 -49.24
CA VAL A 339 1.58 -12.31 -50.02
C VAL A 339 1.23 -13.41 -51.03
N ARG A 340 0.01 -13.33 -51.57
CA ARG A 340 -0.46 -14.18 -52.66
C ARG A 340 -0.65 -13.33 -53.92
N SER A 341 0.21 -13.52 -54.91
CA SER A 341 0.21 -12.74 -56.17
C SER A 341 -0.98 -13.04 -57.11
N GLU A 342 -1.70 -14.15 -56.92
CA GLU A 342 -2.87 -14.51 -57.75
C GLU A 342 -4.16 -14.74 -56.94
N LYS A 343 -5.27 -14.12 -57.38
CA LYS A 343 -6.58 -14.24 -56.73
C LYS A 343 -7.21 -15.62 -56.94
N GLY A 344 -6.92 -16.55 -56.03
CA GLY A 344 -7.53 -17.89 -55.98
C GLY A 344 -6.55 -19.03 -55.71
N SER A 345 -5.24 -18.76 -55.70
CA SER A 345 -4.23 -19.72 -55.24
C SER A 345 -4.41 -20.03 -53.74
N PRO A 346 -4.20 -21.27 -53.28
CA PRO A 346 -4.03 -21.57 -51.86
C PRO A 346 -2.66 -21.12 -51.35
N ASP A 347 -1.64 -21.16 -52.21
CA ASP A 347 -0.24 -20.91 -51.86
C ASP A 347 0.10 -19.42 -52.00
N GLY A 348 0.57 -18.80 -50.91
CA GLY A 348 1.26 -17.50 -50.90
C GLY A 348 2.77 -17.67 -50.69
N GLY A 349 3.42 -16.60 -50.23
CA GLY A 349 4.83 -16.60 -49.84
C GLY A 349 5.08 -17.19 -48.43
N ALA A 350 6.31 -17.65 -48.20
CA ALA A 350 6.78 -18.11 -46.91
C ALA A 350 7.99 -17.30 -46.42
N ILE A 351 7.97 -16.87 -45.16
CA ILE A 351 9.10 -16.28 -44.45
C ILE A 351 9.52 -17.26 -43.35
N GLU A 352 10.79 -17.65 -43.30
CA GLU A 352 11.32 -18.53 -42.27
C GLU A 352 12.60 -17.98 -41.65
N PHE A 353 12.55 -17.75 -40.34
CA PHE A 353 13.69 -17.43 -39.49
C PHE A 353 14.29 -18.74 -38.97
N GLY A 354 15.47 -19.10 -39.50
CA GLY A 354 16.24 -20.27 -39.09
C GLY A 354 16.73 -20.19 -37.64
N LYS A 355 17.40 -21.26 -37.19
CA LYS A 355 17.78 -21.41 -35.79
C LYS A 355 18.67 -20.26 -35.32
N ARG A 356 18.37 -19.73 -34.13
CA ARG A 356 19.12 -18.63 -33.49
C ARG A 356 19.22 -17.32 -34.31
N THR A 357 18.32 -17.10 -35.26
CA THR A 357 18.13 -15.82 -35.98
C THR A 357 17.09 -14.92 -35.27
N SER A 358 17.08 -13.62 -35.56
CA SER A 358 16.08 -12.67 -35.03
C SER A 358 15.38 -11.90 -36.16
N SER A 359 14.12 -11.49 -35.96
CA SER A 359 13.46 -10.51 -36.83
C SER A 359 13.75 -9.05 -36.46
N GLY A 360 14.50 -8.80 -35.39
CA GLY A 360 15.04 -7.48 -35.04
C GLY A 360 13.97 -6.41 -34.89
N THR A 361 13.95 -5.46 -35.82
CA THR A 361 13.04 -4.31 -35.91
C THR A 361 12.02 -4.41 -37.06
N ALA A 362 11.94 -5.53 -37.76
CA ALA A 362 11.15 -5.64 -38.99
C ALA A 362 9.63 -5.50 -38.76
N GLU A 363 8.94 -4.86 -39.68
CA GLU A 363 7.48 -4.98 -39.85
C GLU A 363 7.22 -6.23 -40.72
N ILE A 364 6.41 -7.18 -40.24
CA ILE A 364 6.14 -8.44 -40.94
C ILE A 364 4.64 -8.55 -41.24
N ILE A 365 4.30 -8.61 -42.52
CA ILE A 365 2.92 -8.51 -43.00
C ILE A 365 2.54 -9.78 -43.76
N LEU A 366 1.72 -10.63 -43.13
CA LEU A 366 1.25 -11.89 -43.68
C LEU A 366 -0.18 -11.71 -44.20
N LYS A 367 -0.37 -11.66 -45.53
CA LYS A 367 -1.71 -11.63 -46.14
C LYS A 367 -2.19 -13.05 -46.46
N GLN A 368 -3.46 -13.21 -46.84
CA GLN A 368 -4.10 -14.53 -47.04
C GLN A 368 -3.25 -15.50 -47.88
N GLY A 369 -2.90 -16.66 -47.30
CA GLY A 369 -2.03 -17.68 -47.89
C GLY A 369 -0.54 -17.51 -47.56
N GLY A 370 -0.14 -16.40 -46.95
CA GLY A 370 1.21 -16.15 -46.46
C GLY A 370 1.52 -16.88 -45.15
N SER A 371 2.77 -17.25 -44.96
CA SER A 371 3.23 -18.01 -43.78
C SER A 371 4.52 -17.45 -43.17
N LEU A 372 4.65 -17.59 -41.85
CA LEU A 372 5.82 -17.19 -41.06
C LEU A 372 6.22 -18.33 -40.11
N HIS A 373 7.51 -18.65 -40.05
CA HIS A 373 8.06 -19.63 -39.12
C HIS A 373 9.30 -19.07 -38.39
N PHE A 374 9.33 -19.19 -37.07
CA PHE A 374 10.54 -19.01 -36.25
C PHE A 374 10.96 -20.37 -35.70
N ALA A 375 12.16 -20.82 -36.07
CA ALA A 375 12.72 -22.10 -35.68
C ALA A 375 13.41 -22.08 -34.30
N GLU A 376 13.93 -23.24 -33.87
CA GLU A 376 14.54 -23.46 -32.55
C GLU A 376 15.54 -22.36 -32.14
N GLY A 377 15.24 -21.68 -31.03
CA GLY A 377 16.08 -20.62 -30.47
C GLY A 377 16.10 -19.30 -31.24
N ALA A 378 15.28 -19.14 -32.29
CA ALA A 378 15.05 -17.85 -32.94
C ALA A 378 14.17 -16.91 -32.10
N ASP A 379 14.19 -15.62 -32.39
CA ASP A 379 13.35 -14.63 -31.69
C ASP A 379 12.69 -13.58 -32.61
N ALA A 380 11.56 -13.02 -32.15
CA ALA A 380 10.81 -12.00 -32.86
C ALA A 380 11.24 -10.54 -32.53
N GLY A 381 12.38 -10.37 -31.84
CA GLY A 381 12.95 -9.07 -31.49
C GLY A 381 11.96 -8.10 -30.83
N ILE A 382 11.74 -6.98 -31.52
CA ILE A 382 10.72 -5.96 -31.25
C ILE A 382 9.90 -5.68 -32.52
N SER A 383 9.69 -6.70 -33.35
CA SER A 383 8.94 -6.61 -34.61
C SER A 383 7.45 -6.33 -34.41
N ASP A 384 6.85 -5.62 -35.37
CA ASP A 384 5.40 -5.55 -35.56
C ASP A 384 4.97 -6.65 -36.55
N ILE A 385 3.96 -7.46 -36.20
CA ILE A 385 3.54 -8.63 -36.98
C ILE A 385 2.02 -8.63 -37.21
N ASP A 386 1.58 -8.40 -38.46
CA ASP A 386 0.19 -8.53 -38.91
C ASP A 386 -0.06 -9.91 -39.54
N ILE A 387 -0.93 -10.70 -38.91
CA ILE A 387 -1.36 -12.01 -39.40
C ILE A 387 -2.81 -11.91 -39.89
N ALA A 388 -3.00 -11.60 -41.17
CA ALA A 388 -4.33 -11.43 -41.74
C ALA A 388 -5.14 -12.75 -41.79
N GLN A 389 -6.44 -12.64 -42.02
CA GLN A 389 -7.33 -13.82 -42.09
C GLN A 389 -6.90 -14.81 -43.18
N GLY A 390 -6.57 -16.04 -42.76
CA GLY A 390 -6.06 -17.09 -43.64
C GLY A 390 -4.56 -17.01 -43.92
N ALA A 391 -3.80 -16.22 -43.17
CA ALA A 391 -2.36 -16.38 -42.99
C ALA A 391 -2.06 -17.18 -41.70
N SER A 392 -0.82 -17.63 -41.54
CA SER A 392 -0.38 -18.39 -40.35
C SER A 392 1.05 -18.06 -39.91
N ALA A 393 1.26 -17.84 -38.62
CA ALA A 393 2.59 -17.73 -38.00
C ALA A 393 2.81 -18.83 -36.95
N THR A 394 4.02 -19.41 -36.92
CA THR A 394 4.42 -20.43 -35.94
C THR A 394 5.76 -20.09 -35.29
N LEU A 395 5.82 -20.15 -33.96
CA LEU A 395 7.04 -20.08 -33.15
C LEU A 395 7.32 -21.47 -32.55
N HIS A 396 8.31 -22.18 -33.10
CA HIS A 396 8.67 -23.53 -32.70
C HIS A 396 9.96 -23.53 -31.88
N ALA A 397 9.86 -23.77 -30.56
CA ALA A 397 10.97 -23.60 -29.61
C ALA A 397 11.65 -22.21 -29.69
N ALA A 398 10.87 -21.19 -30.09
CA ALA A 398 11.29 -19.82 -30.37
C ALA A 398 10.68 -18.81 -29.37
N ASN A 399 11.12 -17.55 -29.40
CA ASN A 399 10.70 -16.54 -28.43
C ASN A 399 10.07 -15.30 -29.11
N ALA A 400 8.84 -14.93 -28.75
CA ALA A 400 8.22 -13.68 -29.23
C ALA A 400 8.85 -12.41 -28.61
N ALA A 401 9.81 -12.55 -27.69
CA ALA A 401 10.69 -11.52 -27.15
C ALA A 401 9.93 -10.29 -26.60
N ALA A 402 9.78 -9.23 -27.38
CA ALA A 402 8.90 -8.09 -27.09
C ALA A 402 8.25 -7.55 -28.39
N ALA A 403 7.86 -8.46 -29.28
CA ALA A 403 7.13 -8.17 -30.51
C ALA A 403 5.67 -7.75 -30.24
N SER A 404 5.12 -6.98 -31.17
CA SER A 404 3.71 -6.58 -31.27
C SER A 404 3.04 -7.46 -32.33
N ILE A 405 1.97 -8.18 -31.98
CA ILE A 405 1.39 -9.21 -32.85
C ILE A 405 -0.14 -9.05 -32.93
N GLU A 406 -0.66 -8.62 -34.08
CA GLU A 406 -2.09 -8.64 -34.37
C GLU A 406 -2.46 -9.91 -35.15
N ASN A 407 -3.20 -10.82 -34.51
CA ASN A 407 -3.63 -12.08 -35.11
C ASN A 407 -5.11 -12.05 -35.52
N SER A 408 -5.35 -11.97 -36.83
CA SER A 408 -6.64 -12.23 -37.47
C SER A 408 -6.71 -13.58 -38.20
N GLY A 409 -5.60 -14.32 -38.24
CA GLY A 409 -5.43 -15.63 -38.88
C GLY A 409 -5.18 -16.75 -37.87
N THR A 410 -4.05 -17.44 -37.98
CA THR A 410 -3.61 -18.47 -37.02
C THR A 410 -2.21 -18.14 -36.48
N LEU A 411 -2.06 -18.14 -35.16
CA LEU A 411 -0.78 -17.95 -34.47
C LEU A 411 -0.54 -19.15 -33.56
N THR A 412 0.59 -19.83 -33.72
CA THR A 412 0.94 -21.02 -32.93
C THR A 412 2.27 -20.82 -32.21
N PHE A 413 2.29 -21.09 -30.91
CA PHE A 413 3.51 -21.29 -30.12
C PHE A 413 3.58 -22.76 -29.73
N GLU A 414 4.70 -23.42 -30.02
CA GLU A 414 4.87 -24.85 -29.78
C GLU A 414 6.28 -25.27 -29.33
N ALA A 415 6.38 -26.48 -28.76
CA ALA A 415 7.63 -27.18 -28.45
C ALA A 415 8.61 -26.41 -27.54
N GLY A 416 8.12 -25.82 -26.44
CA GLY A 416 8.96 -25.07 -25.49
C GLY A 416 9.13 -23.58 -25.82
N ALA A 417 8.34 -23.06 -26.77
CA ALA A 417 8.31 -21.65 -27.13
C ALA A 417 7.98 -20.72 -25.94
N GLN A 418 8.28 -19.43 -26.12
CA GLN A 418 8.16 -18.40 -25.09
C GLN A 418 7.44 -17.16 -25.64
N ALA A 419 6.46 -16.64 -24.92
CA ALA A 419 5.77 -15.39 -25.30
C ALA A 419 6.51 -14.13 -24.81
N GLY A 420 7.52 -14.28 -23.94
CA GLY A 420 8.39 -13.18 -23.51
C GLY A 420 7.63 -12.04 -22.80
N ARG A 421 7.66 -10.86 -23.42
CA ARG A 421 6.86 -9.67 -23.12
C ARG A 421 6.16 -9.17 -24.39
N ALA A 422 5.72 -10.08 -25.26
CA ALA A 422 5.01 -9.72 -26.48
C ALA A 422 3.60 -9.20 -26.17
N ASP A 423 3.14 -8.23 -26.96
CA ASP A 423 1.78 -7.70 -26.92
C ASP A 423 0.97 -8.39 -28.02
N ILE A 424 0.03 -9.26 -27.63
CA ILE A 424 -0.67 -10.17 -28.56
C ILE A 424 -2.16 -9.85 -28.61
N VAL A 425 -2.61 -9.28 -29.73
CA VAL A 425 -4.02 -8.95 -29.99
C VAL A 425 -4.62 -10.01 -30.91
N ASN A 426 -5.35 -10.96 -30.35
CA ASN A 426 -6.08 -11.98 -31.12
C ASN A 426 -7.49 -11.48 -31.48
N THR A 427 -7.70 -11.08 -32.73
CA THR A 427 -8.96 -10.47 -33.19
C THR A 427 -10.10 -11.48 -33.30
N ALA A 428 -11.32 -11.02 -33.63
CA ALA A 428 -12.52 -11.85 -33.65
C ALA A 428 -12.49 -13.04 -34.64
N SER A 429 -11.63 -13.01 -35.67
CA SER A 429 -11.38 -14.16 -36.56
C SER A 429 -10.14 -14.97 -36.20
N GLY A 430 -9.32 -14.49 -35.26
CA GLY A 430 -8.03 -15.07 -34.89
C GLY A 430 -8.15 -16.31 -34.01
N LEU A 431 -7.30 -17.29 -34.32
CA LEU A 431 -6.98 -18.42 -33.46
C LEU A 431 -5.53 -18.31 -32.99
N THR A 432 -5.31 -18.12 -31.69
CA THR A 432 -3.97 -18.25 -31.09
C THR A 432 -3.89 -19.53 -30.27
N THR A 433 -2.88 -20.37 -30.53
CA THR A 433 -2.64 -21.63 -29.85
C THR A 433 -1.31 -21.58 -29.12
N PHE A 434 -1.31 -21.90 -27.83
CA PHE A 434 -0.13 -22.12 -27.02
C PHE A 434 -0.07 -23.60 -26.65
N GLN A 435 0.99 -24.30 -27.06
CA GLN A 435 1.19 -25.71 -26.76
C GLN A 435 2.59 -25.94 -26.18
N ASP A 436 2.70 -26.47 -24.96
CA ASP A 436 3.98 -26.63 -24.25
C ASP A 436 4.80 -25.32 -24.26
N THR A 437 4.16 -24.22 -23.85
CA THR A 437 4.66 -22.84 -24.00
C THR A 437 4.71 -22.12 -22.66
N ASP A 438 5.66 -21.20 -22.48
CA ASP A 438 5.72 -20.29 -21.33
C ASP A 438 5.27 -18.87 -21.71
N LEU A 439 4.17 -18.39 -21.13
CA LEU A 439 3.64 -17.04 -21.39
C LEU A 439 4.47 -15.93 -20.72
N GLN A 440 5.33 -16.28 -19.76
CA GLN A 440 6.25 -15.39 -19.05
C GLN A 440 5.62 -14.08 -18.52
N ARG A 441 5.59 -13.03 -19.35
CA ARG A 441 5.11 -11.67 -19.03
C ARG A 441 4.42 -11.01 -20.23
N ALA A 442 3.93 -11.78 -21.20
CA ALA A 442 3.18 -11.26 -22.34
C ALA A 442 1.85 -10.60 -21.90
N GLU A 443 1.36 -9.65 -22.70
CA GLU A 443 0.04 -9.05 -22.53
C GLU A 443 -0.88 -9.53 -23.67
N LEU A 444 -1.97 -10.22 -23.32
CA LEU A 444 -2.85 -10.89 -24.28
C LEU A 444 -4.25 -10.25 -24.29
N VAL A 445 -4.73 -9.83 -25.46
CA VAL A 445 -6.10 -9.38 -25.68
C VAL A 445 -6.79 -10.35 -26.62
N ASN A 446 -7.80 -11.08 -26.12
CA ASN A 446 -8.58 -12.03 -26.91
C ASN A 446 -9.97 -11.49 -27.24
N LEU A 447 -10.25 -11.34 -28.53
CA LEU A 447 -11.56 -11.10 -29.12
C LEU A 447 -12.08 -12.31 -29.91
N GLY A 448 -11.18 -13.24 -30.27
CA GLY A 448 -11.48 -14.50 -30.97
C GLY A 448 -11.34 -15.72 -30.07
N ARG A 449 -10.49 -16.68 -30.48
CA ARG A 449 -10.23 -17.90 -29.73
C ARG A 449 -8.76 -18.07 -29.34
N ILE A 450 -8.53 -18.31 -28.04
CA ILE A 450 -7.26 -18.83 -27.53
C ILE A 450 -7.41 -20.30 -27.12
N GLN A 451 -6.38 -21.11 -27.41
CA GLN A 451 -6.21 -22.46 -26.88
C GLN A 451 -4.89 -22.55 -26.11
N MET A 452 -4.90 -23.18 -24.95
CA MET A 452 -3.71 -23.42 -24.10
C MET A 452 -3.64 -24.91 -23.75
N ASP A 453 -2.59 -25.61 -24.19
CA ASP A 453 -2.26 -27.00 -23.83
C ASP A 453 -0.88 -27.01 -23.16
N LYS A 454 -0.76 -27.58 -21.95
CA LYS A 454 0.50 -27.65 -21.16
C LYS A 454 1.23 -26.30 -21.02
N THR A 455 0.46 -25.21 -21.02
CA THR A 455 0.99 -23.84 -20.99
C THR A 455 1.34 -23.42 -19.56
N LYS A 456 2.38 -22.60 -19.39
CA LYS A 456 2.71 -21.94 -18.12
C LYS A 456 2.28 -20.48 -18.18
N GLY A 457 1.52 -20.03 -17.19
CA GLY A 457 0.96 -18.67 -17.14
C GLY A 457 1.95 -17.57 -16.72
N GLY A 458 3.10 -17.95 -16.13
CA GLY A 458 4.10 -17.00 -15.66
C GLY A 458 3.52 -15.92 -14.74
N SER A 459 3.66 -14.67 -15.16
CA SER A 459 2.98 -13.47 -14.63
C SER A 459 2.38 -12.64 -15.79
N ALA A 460 1.90 -13.32 -16.83
CA ALA A 460 1.25 -12.68 -17.98
C ALA A 460 -0.12 -12.07 -17.62
N THR A 461 -0.66 -11.26 -18.52
CA THR A 461 -2.03 -10.73 -18.45
C THR A 461 -2.86 -11.25 -19.62
N LEU A 462 -4.13 -11.57 -19.39
CA LEU A 462 -5.07 -12.02 -20.41
C LEU A 462 -6.44 -11.36 -20.22
N ILE A 463 -6.85 -10.55 -21.19
CA ILE A 463 -8.19 -9.96 -21.27
C ILE A 463 -9.01 -10.77 -22.28
N ASN A 464 -10.01 -11.52 -21.81
CA ASN A 464 -10.95 -12.25 -22.65
C ASN A 464 -12.24 -11.43 -22.86
N GLY A 465 -12.38 -10.84 -24.04
CA GLY A 465 -13.46 -9.92 -24.41
C GLY A 465 -14.83 -10.56 -24.60
N VAL A 466 -15.80 -9.77 -25.07
CA VAL A 466 -17.17 -10.21 -25.37
C VAL A 466 -17.13 -11.29 -26.47
N ASP A 467 -17.95 -12.34 -26.31
CA ASP A 467 -18.05 -13.54 -27.17
C ASP A 467 -16.76 -14.38 -27.35
N ALA A 468 -15.62 -13.87 -26.89
CA ALA A 468 -14.31 -14.50 -27.00
C ALA A 468 -14.16 -15.73 -26.11
N GLN A 469 -13.37 -16.70 -26.58
CA GLN A 469 -13.24 -18.03 -25.97
C GLN A 469 -11.79 -18.38 -25.62
N VAL A 470 -11.56 -18.85 -24.39
CA VAL A 470 -10.29 -19.45 -23.96
C VAL A 470 -10.55 -20.89 -23.50
N ASP A 471 -9.85 -21.86 -24.10
CA ASP A 471 -9.92 -23.27 -23.70
C ASP A 471 -8.54 -23.75 -23.22
N VAL A 472 -8.44 -24.04 -21.92
CA VAL A 472 -7.21 -24.39 -21.20
C VAL A 472 -7.23 -25.86 -20.81
N LEU A 473 -6.15 -26.57 -21.11
CA LEU A 473 -5.95 -27.99 -20.88
C LEU A 473 -4.57 -28.25 -20.26
N ASP A 474 -4.52 -29.08 -19.22
CA ASP A 474 -3.29 -29.60 -18.59
C ASP A 474 -2.22 -28.53 -18.26
N SER A 475 -2.65 -27.29 -17.97
CA SER A 475 -1.77 -26.11 -17.90
C SER A 475 -1.58 -25.59 -16.47
N ASP A 476 -0.44 -24.97 -16.18
CA ASP A 476 -0.15 -24.32 -14.89
C ASP A 476 -0.30 -22.80 -15.05
N LEU A 477 -1.39 -22.22 -14.58
CA LEU A 477 -1.66 -20.79 -14.75
C LEU A 477 -0.80 -19.89 -13.85
N GLN A 478 -0.03 -20.44 -12.91
CA GLN A 478 0.96 -19.70 -12.09
C GLN A 478 0.41 -18.40 -11.51
N GLN A 479 0.90 -17.22 -11.92
CA GLN A 479 0.43 -15.91 -11.46
C GLN A 479 -0.31 -15.12 -12.56
N LEU A 480 -0.86 -15.80 -13.57
CA LEU A 480 -1.65 -15.20 -14.65
C LEU A 480 -2.75 -14.29 -14.08
N GLY A 481 -2.82 -13.06 -14.58
CA GLY A 481 -3.95 -12.16 -14.37
C GLY A 481 -4.95 -12.32 -15.51
N LEU A 482 -6.14 -12.84 -15.22
CA LEU A 482 -7.19 -13.12 -16.20
C LEU A 482 -8.42 -12.25 -15.95
N ALA A 483 -8.74 -11.34 -16.86
CA ALA A 483 -9.99 -10.57 -16.88
C ALA A 483 -10.96 -11.20 -17.89
N ASN A 484 -12.17 -11.62 -17.47
CA ASN A 484 -13.06 -12.44 -18.29
C ASN A 484 -14.48 -11.85 -18.46
N VAL A 485 -14.74 -11.33 -19.66
CA VAL A 485 -16.07 -10.92 -20.15
C VAL A 485 -16.73 -12.05 -20.96
N GLY A 486 -15.95 -12.85 -21.68
CA GLY A 486 -16.41 -13.95 -22.53
C GLY A 486 -16.55 -15.30 -21.83
N VAL A 487 -16.09 -16.37 -22.49
CA VAL A 487 -16.12 -17.75 -21.96
C VAL A 487 -14.71 -18.30 -21.78
N VAL A 488 -14.36 -18.66 -20.54
CA VAL A 488 -13.13 -19.39 -20.20
C VAL A 488 -13.51 -20.81 -19.76
N LYS A 489 -12.74 -21.80 -20.22
CA LYS A 489 -12.88 -23.21 -19.87
C LYS A 489 -11.56 -23.77 -19.37
N LEU A 490 -11.53 -24.36 -18.17
CA LEU A 490 -10.35 -24.98 -17.56
C LEU A 490 -10.57 -26.50 -17.43
N ARG A 491 -9.63 -27.30 -17.93
CA ARG A 491 -9.81 -28.75 -18.14
C ARG A 491 -8.55 -29.57 -17.82
N GLY A 492 -8.74 -30.88 -17.69
CA GLY A 492 -7.64 -31.81 -17.42
C GLY A 492 -6.99 -31.50 -16.08
N ASN A 493 -5.67 -31.56 -16.04
CA ASN A 493 -4.84 -31.41 -14.85
C ASN A 493 -4.43 -29.94 -14.59
N THR A 494 -5.25 -28.99 -15.07
CA THR A 494 -4.99 -27.54 -14.99
C THR A 494 -4.95 -27.03 -13.55
N GLN A 495 -4.00 -26.15 -13.23
CA GLN A 495 -3.79 -25.54 -11.91
C GLN A 495 -3.93 -24.01 -11.97
N ALA A 496 -4.53 -23.38 -10.94
CA ALA A 496 -4.77 -21.94 -10.88
C ALA A 496 -4.56 -21.32 -9.47
N ASN A 497 -3.85 -22.02 -8.59
CA ASN A 497 -3.68 -21.66 -7.17
C ASN A 497 -2.94 -20.32 -6.94
N GLY A 498 -2.06 -19.90 -7.84
CA GLY A 498 -1.42 -18.58 -7.78
C GLY A 498 -2.14 -17.49 -8.58
N ALA A 499 -3.12 -17.83 -9.40
CA ALA A 499 -3.70 -16.95 -10.42
C ALA A 499 -4.69 -15.94 -9.81
N ARG A 500 -4.92 -14.83 -10.53
CA ARG A 500 -5.98 -13.86 -10.24
C ARG A 500 -7.00 -13.89 -11.37
N ILE A 501 -8.26 -14.20 -11.05
CA ILE A 501 -9.35 -14.18 -12.02
C ILE A 501 -10.35 -13.09 -11.65
N GLU A 502 -10.46 -12.08 -12.49
CA GLU A 502 -11.47 -11.03 -12.42
C GLU A 502 -12.58 -11.33 -13.43
N MET A 503 -13.80 -11.53 -12.91
CA MET A 503 -14.97 -11.87 -13.69
C MET A 503 -15.75 -10.58 -14.01
N LEU A 504 -15.96 -10.30 -15.30
CA LEU A 504 -16.55 -9.07 -15.81
C LEU A 504 -17.86 -9.36 -16.56
N GLY A 505 -18.76 -10.10 -15.90
CA GLY A 505 -20.01 -10.63 -16.45
C GLY A 505 -19.88 -12.00 -17.13
N GLY A 506 -18.65 -12.45 -17.41
CA GLY A 506 -18.37 -13.64 -18.20
C GLY A 506 -18.67 -14.98 -17.52
N LYS A 507 -18.32 -16.06 -18.23
CA LYS A 507 -18.49 -17.45 -17.80
C LYS A 507 -17.15 -18.14 -17.61
N LEU A 508 -16.98 -18.82 -16.48
CA LEU A 508 -15.85 -19.69 -16.17
C LEU A 508 -16.38 -21.12 -15.98
N ASN A 509 -15.88 -22.09 -16.74
CA ASN A 509 -16.31 -23.49 -16.68
C ASN A 509 -15.15 -24.41 -16.29
N ILE A 510 -15.30 -25.12 -15.17
CA ILE A 510 -14.27 -25.99 -14.57
C ILE A 510 -14.74 -27.44 -14.41
N ALA A 511 -15.88 -27.81 -15.01
CA ALA A 511 -16.49 -29.14 -14.90
C ALA A 511 -15.62 -30.30 -15.45
N ASP A 512 -14.76 -29.99 -16.40
CA ASP A 512 -13.90 -30.94 -17.12
C ASP A 512 -12.47 -31.02 -16.55
N ILE A 513 -12.25 -30.53 -15.32
CA ILE A 513 -11.03 -30.80 -14.55
C ILE A 513 -10.94 -32.30 -14.20
N GLU A 514 -9.75 -32.88 -14.23
CA GLU A 514 -9.48 -34.27 -13.87
C GLU A 514 -9.04 -34.41 -12.40
N ALA A 515 -9.05 -35.65 -11.90
CA ALA A 515 -8.71 -35.94 -10.51
C ALA A 515 -7.25 -36.41 -10.40
N GLN A 516 -6.46 -35.73 -9.56
CA GLN A 516 -5.02 -35.97 -9.47
C GLN A 516 -4.70 -37.33 -8.83
N ALA A 517 -4.00 -38.17 -9.59
CA ALA A 517 -3.40 -39.47 -9.23
C ALA A 517 -4.35 -40.66 -8.87
N PRO A 518 -4.03 -41.90 -9.29
CA PRO A 518 -4.91 -43.06 -9.10
C PRO A 518 -4.70 -43.76 -7.74
N GLY A 519 -5.41 -43.32 -6.68
CA GLY A 519 -5.34 -43.97 -5.36
C GLY A 519 -6.52 -43.69 -4.43
N ARG A 520 -7.58 -44.52 -4.47
CA ARG A 520 -8.87 -44.38 -3.74
C ARG A 520 -9.61 -43.06 -4.00
N LYS A 521 -10.56 -43.07 -4.94
CA LYS A 521 -11.51 -41.95 -5.21
C LYS A 521 -10.85 -40.57 -5.12
N ALA A 522 -9.91 -40.29 -6.01
CA ALA A 522 -9.36 -38.94 -6.16
C ALA A 522 -10.51 -37.95 -6.47
N GLU A 523 -10.52 -36.83 -5.75
CA GLU A 523 -11.56 -35.80 -5.82
C GLU A 523 -11.15 -34.75 -6.86
N LYS A 524 -12.00 -34.52 -7.88
CA LYS A 524 -11.79 -33.44 -8.86
C LYS A 524 -11.73 -32.12 -8.10
N THR A 525 -10.58 -31.45 -8.07
CA THR A 525 -10.39 -30.23 -7.28
C THR A 525 -9.60 -29.21 -8.10
N LEU A 526 -10.07 -27.96 -8.09
CA LEU A 526 -9.33 -26.82 -8.64
C LEU A 526 -9.25 -25.72 -7.59
N SER A 527 -8.03 -25.36 -7.23
CA SER A 527 -7.73 -24.15 -6.47
C SER A 527 -7.56 -22.95 -7.39
N ILE A 528 -8.21 -21.84 -7.05
CA ILE A 528 -8.06 -20.52 -7.68
C ILE A 528 -7.51 -19.55 -6.62
N GLY A 529 -6.42 -18.86 -6.95
CA GLY A 529 -5.67 -18.04 -6.00
C GLY A 529 -6.45 -16.84 -5.45
N SER A 530 -7.01 -16.03 -6.35
CA SER A 530 -7.95 -14.93 -6.08
C SER A 530 -9.03 -14.94 -7.16
N LEU A 531 -10.27 -14.72 -6.74
CA LEU A 531 -11.46 -14.69 -7.58
C LEU A 531 -12.38 -13.54 -7.16
N SER A 532 -12.57 -12.56 -8.05
CA SER A 532 -13.43 -11.40 -7.78
C SER A 532 -14.30 -11.01 -9.00
N GLY A 533 -15.29 -10.15 -8.80
CA GLY A 533 -16.17 -9.60 -9.83
C GLY A 533 -17.52 -10.31 -9.98
N THR A 534 -18.13 -10.19 -11.17
CA THR A 534 -19.48 -10.68 -11.51
C THR A 534 -19.44 -11.69 -12.66
N GLY A 535 -20.37 -12.64 -12.71
CA GLY A 535 -20.44 -13.63 -13.79
C GLY A 535 -21.03 -14.97 -13.35
N ARG A 536 -20.74 -16.05 -14.09
CA ARG A 536 -21.14 -17.42 -13.73
C ARG A 536 -19.97 -18.38 -13.70
N ILE A 537 -19.87 -19.17 -12.64
CA ILE A 537 -18.93 -20.28 -12.52
C ILE A 537 -19.70 -21.59 -12.59
N VAL A 538 -19.30 -22.48 -13.51
CA VAL A 538 -19.92 -23.80 -13.70
C VAL A 538 -18.94 -24.87 -13.24
N THR A 539 -19.30 -25.58 -12.15
CA THR A 539 -18.37 -26.47 -11.44
C THR A 539 -18.45 -27.94 -11.86
N GLY A 540 -19.59 -28.42 -12.36
CA GLY A 540 -19.82 -29.84 -12.58
C GLY A 540 -19.54 -30.68 -11.33
N ASP A 541 -18.77 -31.74 -11.48
CA ASP A 541 -18.29 -32.58 -10.37
C ASP A 541 -17.01 -32.04 -9.70
N THR A 542 -16.49 -30.89 -10.12
CA THR A 542 -15.25 -30.29 -9.61
C THR A 542 -15.51 -29.45 -8.37
N LYS A 543 -14.71 -29.70 -7.33
CA LYS A 543 -14.62 -28.93 -6.10
C LYS A 543 -13.80 -27.65 -6.32
N LEU A 544 -14.35 -26.52 -5.92
CA LEU A 544 -13.74 -25.21 -6.11
C LEU A 544 -13.11 -24.72 -4.81
N VAL A 545 -11.79 -24.54 -4.77
CA VAL A 545 -11.07 -23.94 -3.64
C VAL A 545 -10.69 -22.49 -3.98
N LEU A 546 -10.93 -21.55 -3.07
CA LEU A 546 -10.77 -20.10 -3.28
C LEU A 546 -9.91 -19.46 -2.20
N GLY A 547 -9.13 -18.43 -2.58
CA GLY A 547 -8.46 -17.52 -1.64
C GLY A 547 -7.06 -17.98 -1.18
N GLU A 548 -6.43 -18.93 -1.88
CA GLU A 548 -5.09 -19.43 -1.53
C GLU A 548 -3.99 -18.36 -1.59
N ARG A 549 -4.21 -17.25 -2.31
CA ARG A 549 -3.33 -16.07 -2.28
C ARG A 549 -3.36 -15.29 -0.96
N ASN A 550 -4.31 -15.58 -0.07
CA ASN A 550 -4.54 -14.89 1.21
C ASN A 550 -4.96 -13.41 1.07
N GLU A 551 -5.48 -13.04 -0.09
CA GLU A 551 -6.00 -11.69 -0.40
C GLU A 551 -7.50 -11.60 -0.04
N ASP A 552 -8.03 -10.37 0.03
CA ASP A 552 -9.46 -10.14 0.18
C ASP A 552 -10.12 -10.12 -1.21
N ASP A 553 -11.13 -10.97 -1.40
CA ASP A 553 -11.88 -11.18 -2.65
C ASP A 553 -13.33 -10.69 -2.51
N ILE A 554 -13.95 -10.26 -3.62
CA ILE A 554 -15.37 -9.88 -3.69
C ILE A 554 -15.99 -10.51 -4.94
N PHE A 555 -16.86 -11.51 -4.76
CA PHE A 555 -17.55 -12.19 -5.85
C PHE A 555 -19.08 -12.02 -5.76
N ASP A 556 -19.62 -11.29 -6.71
CA ASP A 556 -21.04 -10.94 -6.83
C ASP A 556 -21.76 -11.77 -7.92
N GLY A 557 -21.04 -12.72 -8.54
CA GLY A 557 -21.58 -13.66 -9.52
C GLY A 557 -22.30 -14.88 -8.92
N GLN A 558 -22.55 -15.90 -9.73
CA GLN A 558 -23.23 -17.15 -9.36
C GLN A 558 -22.31 -18.37 -9.51
N ILE A 559 -22.20 -19.19 -8.47
CA ILE A 559 -21.59 -20.54 -8.54
C ILE A 559 -22.70 -21.59 -8.71
N VAL A 560 -22.62 -22.40 -9.79
CA VAL A 560 -23.62 -23.43 -10.13
C VAL A 560 -22.97 -24.74 -10.59
N ARG A 561 -23.66 -25.87 -10.40
CA ARG A 561 -23.17 -27.19 -10.82
C ARG A 561 -23.27 -27.40 -12.34
N GLU A 562 -24.45 -27.17 -12.90
CA GLU A 562 -24.75 -27.29 -14.33
C GLU A 562 -25.32 -25.96 -14.85
N ASP A 563 -25.21 -25.70 -16.15
CA ASP A 563 -25.70 -24.47 -16.77
C ASP A 563 -27.10 -24.67 -17.37
N ALA A 564 -28.08 -23.87 -16.93
CA ALA A 564 -29.49 -24.07 -17.22
C ALA A 564 -29.93 -23.76 -18.68
N SER A 565 -28.97 -23.49 -19.59
CA SER A 565 -29.25 -22.94 -20.92
C SER A 565 -28.34 -23.50 -22.03
N SER A 566 -28.62 -24.72 -22.49
CA SER A 566 -28.50 -25.08 -23.92
C SER A 566 -29.34 -26.33 -24.26
N GLY A 567 -29.96 -26.35 -25.44
CA GLY A 567 -31.00 -27.32 -25.79
C GLY A 567 -30.49 -28.66 -26.33
N ALA A 568 -30.02 -29.57 -25.46
CA ALA A 568 -29.54 -30.90 -25.85
C ALA A 568 -30.46 -32.07 -25.41
N LYS A 569 -31.71 -32.10 -25.88
CA LYS A 569 -32.67 -33.20 -25.60
C LYS A 569 -32.25 -34.61 -26.09
N ALA A 570 -31.10 -34.72 -26.77
CA ALA A 570 -30.55 -35.99 -27.22
C ALA A 570 -29.87 -36.81 -26.10
N ASP A 571 -29.29 -36.16 -25.09
CA ASP A 571 -28.35 -36.83 -24.17
C ASP A 571 -28.99 -37.36 -22.87
N THR A 572 -30.17 -36.83 -22.50
CA THR A 572 -31.01 -37.38 -21.43
C THR A 572 -31.45 -38.82 -21.72
N LEU A 573 -31.68 -39.16 -23.00
CA LEU A 573 -32.02 -40.52 -23.43
C LEU A 573 -30.84 -41.50 -23.36
N ARG A 574 -29.58 -41.01 -23.46
CA ARG A 574 -28.39 -41.87 -23.30
C ARG A 574 -28.07 -42.18 -21.83
N ARG A 575 -28.23 -41.22 -20.92
CA ARG A 575 -27.99 -41.43 -19.49
C ARG A 575 -29.05 -42.31 -18.81
N ALA A 576 -30.29 -42.33 -19.32
CA ALA A 576 -31.35 -43.20 -18.83
C ALA A 576 -31.05 -44.72 -18.93
N ALA A 577 -30.05 -45.14 -19.71
CA ALA A 577 -29.74 -46.55 -19.96
C ALA A 577 -28.71 -47.18 -18.98
N LYS A 578 -28.05 -46.40 -18.11
CA LYS A 578 -26.97 -46.91 -17.23
C LYS A 578 -26.84 -46.20 -15.87
N SER A 579 -27.77 -46.47 -14.95
CA SER A 579 -27.46 -46.82 -13.54
C SER A 579 -28.75 -47.15 -12.80
N ASN A 580 -28.75 -48.19 -11.97
CA ASN A 580 -29.90 -48.57 -11.13
C ASN A 580 -29.47 -48.89 -9.70
N THR A 581 -29.00 -47.86 -8.99
CA THR A 581 -28.69 -47.90 -7.55
C THR A 581 -29.05 -46.56 -6.90
N GLN A 582 -29.71 -46.61 -5.74
CA GLN A 582 -30.13 -45.41 -5.01
C GLN A 582 -29.00 -44.80 -4.19
N ALA A 583 -28.70 -43.53 -4.43
CA ALA A 583 -28.18 -42.59 -3.43
C ALA A 583 -28.52 -41.17 -3.88
N SER A 584 -29.17 -40.37 -3.04
CA SER A 584 -29.49 -38.96 -3.33
C SER A 584 -28.24 -38.09 -3.14
N ALA A 585 -27.37 -38.07 -4.14
CA ALA A 585 -26.18 -37.20 -4.16
C ALA A 585 -26.57 -35.72 -4.30
N ALA A 586 -25.77 -34.83 -3.72
CA ALA A 586 -26.09 -33.41 -3.59
C ALA A 586 -26.16 -32.69 -4.97
N THR A 587 -27.30 -32.05 -5.24
CA THR A 587 -27.58 -31.35 -6.51
C THR A 587 -27.08 -29.90 -6.50
N GLY A 588 -25.77 -29.71 -6.30
CA GLY A 588 -25.12 -28.40 -6.32
C GLY A 588 -23.59 -28.49 -6.25
N SER A 589 -22.91 -27.35 -6.22
CA SER A 589 -21.44 -27.23 -6.17
C SER A 589 -20.86 -27.49 -4.77
N ASP A 590 -19.60 -27.95 -4.70
CA ASP A 590 -18.78 -27.94 -3.48
C ASP A 590 -17.73 -26.84 -3.57
N VAL A 591 -17.67 -25.99 -2.55
CA VAL A 591 -16.84 -24.77 -2.50
C VAL A 591 -16.09 -24.70 -1.17
N VAL A 592 -14.79 -24.44 -1.23
CA VAL A 592 -13.92 -24.29 -0.06
C VAL A 592 -13.30 -22.91 -0.06
N LYS A 593 -13.42 -22.17 1.05
CA LYS A 593 -12.67 -20.94 1.32
C LYS A 593 -11.40 -21.30 2.12
N ALA A 594 -10.26 -21.20 1.45
CA ALA A 594 -8.91 -21.39 1.99
C ALA A 594 -8.19 -20.04 2.17
N GLY A 595 -6.99 -20.06 2.75
CA GLY A 595 -6.18 -18.86 3.02
C GLY A 595 -6.77 -17.89 4.05
N THR A 596 -6.01 -16.88 4.48
CA THR A 596 -6.38 -16.02 5.62
C THR A 596 -7.23 -14.79 5.30
N GLY A 597 -7.35 -14.40 4.02
CA GLY A 597 -8.16 -13.25 3.60
C GLY A 597 -9.67 -13.46 3.70
N ASN A 598 -10.45 -12.42 3.42
CA ASN A 598 -11.91 -12.42 3.41
C ASN A 598 -12.47 -12.60 1.99
N LEU A 599 -13.35 -13.60 1.80
CA LEU A 599 -14.14 -13.74 0.58
C LEU A 599 -15.54 -13.14 0.81
N THR A 600 -15.86 -12.05 0.12
CA THR A 600 -17.21 -11.46 0.13
C THR A 600 -18.07 -12.11 -0.95
N LEU A 601 -19.27 -12.56 -0.59
CA LEU A 601 -20.24 -13.16 -1.49
C LEU A 601 -21.49 -12.26 -1.54
N GLY A 602 -21.59 -11.42 -2.57
CA GLY A 602 -22.74 -10.54 -2.82
C GLY A 602 -23.73 -11.04 -3.88
N GLY A 603 -23.45 -12.21 -4.49
CA GLY A 603 -24.32 -12.86 -5.47
C GLY A 603 -25.24 -13.94 -4.89
N ASP A 604 -26.15 -14.47 -5.71
CA ASP A 604 -26.97 -15.65 -5.36
C ASP A 604 -26.16 -16.94 -5.52
N GLN A 605 -25.80 -17.57 -4.40
CA GLN A 605 -25.06 -18.84 -4.37
C GLN A 605 -25.97 -20.06 -4.15
N SER A 606 -27.27 -19.99 -4.44
CA SER A 606 -28.20 -21.13 -4.29
C SER A 606 -27.78 -22.41 -5.02
N GLY A 607 -26.89 -22.30 -6.02
CA GLY A 607 -26.28 -23.44 -6.71
C GLY A 607 -25.22 -24.19 -5.90
N VAL A 608 -24.76 -23.65 -4.77
CA VAL A 608 -23.79 -24.26 -3.85
C VAL A 608 -24.50 -25.18 -2.85
N ALA A 609 -24.13 -26.45 -2.84
CA ALA A 609 -24.62 -27.47 -1.92
C ALA A 609 -23.66 -27.78 -0.76
N SER A 610 -22.40 -27.34 -0.86
CA SER A 610 -21.42 -27.42 0.22
C SER A 610 -20.52 -26.17 0.20
N LEU A 611 -20.43 -25.47 1.33
CA LEU A 611 -19.55 -24.32 1.53
C LEU A 611 -18.70 -24.55 2.79
N ARG A 612 -17.39 -24.71 2.63
CA ARG A 612 -16.47 -25.05 3.72
C ARG A 612 -15.46 -23.93 3.96
N VAL A 613 -15.50 -23.30 5.13
CA VAL A 613 -14.58 -22.21 5.51
C VAL A 613 -13.46 -22.79 6.34
N GLU A 614 -12.29 -23.01 5.73
CA GLU A 614 -11.11 -23.58 6.38
C GLU A 614 -10.13 -22.53 6.93
N GLY A 615 -10.20 -21.30 6.41
CA GLY A 615 -9.40 -20.17 6.88
C GLY A 615 -9.95 -18.80 6.47
N GLY A 616 -9.56 -17.78 7.23
CA GLY A 616 -10.00 -16.40 7.00
C GLY A 616 -11.49 -16.25 7.27
N SER A 617 -12.15 -15.38 6.51
CA SER A 617 -13.60 -15.18 6.61
C SER A 617 -14.35 -15.32 5.29
N VAL A 618 -15.64 -15.63 5.39
CA VAL A 618 -16.63 -15.36 4.34
C VAL A 618 -17.56 -14.26 4.83
N THR A 619 -17.68 -13.17 4.06
CA THR A 619 -18.67 -12.12 4.31
C THR A 619 -19.89 -12.37 3.42
N ALA A 620 -21.01 -12.74 4.03
CA ALA A 620 -22.29 -12.94 3.36
C ALA A 620 -23.01 -11.58 3.19
N ALA A 621 -23.06 -11.07 1.96
CA ALA A 621 -23.61 -9.76 1.62
C ALA A 621 -24.94 -9.83 0.84
N HIS A 622 -25.47 -11.03 0.61
CA HIS A 622 -26.71 -11.27 -0.12
C HIS A 622 -27.53 -12.40 0.50
N ALA A 623 -28.86 -12.38 0.29
CA ALA A 623 -29.81 -13.28 0.91
C ALA A 623 -29.47 -14.78 0.76
N LYS A 624 -28.90 -15.18 -0.38
CA LYS A 624 -28.44 -16.57 -0.62
C LYS A 624 -26.92 -16.72 -0.72
N ALA A 625 -26.16 -15.84 -0.06
CA ALA A 625 -24.69 -15.82 -0.16
C ALA A 625 -24.00 -17.08 0.38
N LEU A 626 -24.58 -17.77 1.36
CA LEU A 626 -24.01 -18.99 1.95
C LEU A 626 -24.41 -20.29 1.23
N GLY A 627 -25.27 -20.20 0.21
CA GLY A 627 -25.79 -21.34 -0.54
C GLY A 627 -26.90 -22.12 0.16
N ALA A 628 -27.51 -23.05 -0.59
CA ALA A 628 -28.73 -23.76 -0.15
C ALA A 628 -28.44 -25.06 0.63
N GLY A 629 -27.18 -25.51 0.67
CA GLY A 629 -26.79 -26.80 1.25
C GLY A 629 -26.14 -26.72 2.63
N THR A 630 -25.00 -27.41 2.80
CA THR A 630 -24.28 -27.50 4.08
C THR A 630 -23.13 -26.51 4.15
N VAL A 631 -23.10 -25.69 5.19
CA VAL A 631 -22.00 -24.77 5.51
C VAL A 631 -21.19 -25.34 6.67
N THR A 632 -19.91 -25.61 6.44
CA THR A 632 -18.99 -26.08 7.49
C THR A 632 -18.00 -24.98 7.85
N VAL A 633 -17.98 -24.54 9.11
CA VAL A 633 -17.03 -23.53 9.60
C VAL A 633 -16.00 -24.22 10.50
N THR A 634 -14.73 -24.25 10.10
CA THR A 634 -13.66 -24.84 10.94
C THR A 634 -13.24 -23.89 12.06
N GLU A 635 -12.46 -24.38 13.03
CA GLU A 635 -11.87 -23.59 14.13
C GLU A 635 -11.11 -22.31 13.68
N ARG A 636 -10.63 -22.28 12.42
CA ARG A 636 -9.91 -21.16 11.82
C ARG A 636 -10.73 -20.35 10.81
N GLY A 637 -11.95 -20.81 10.51
CA GLY A 637 -12.89 -20.13 9.63
C GLY A 637 -13.79 -19.18 10.40
N ALA A 638 -14.17 -18.09 9.75
CA ALA A 638 -15.21 -17.19 10.21
C ALA A 638 -16.28 -16.94 9.14
N ILE A 639 -17.52 -16.70 9.56
CA ILE A 639 -18.57 -16.13 8.73
C ILE A 639 -18.98 -14.80 9.34
N LYS A 640 -19.24 -13.79 8.50
CA LYS A 640 -19.81 -12.51 8.89
C LYS A 640 -21.02 -12.19 8.03
N LEU A 641 -22.13 -11.77 8.61
CA LEU A 641 -23.27 -11.25 7.88
C LEU A 641 -23.11 -9.73 7.65
N ALA A 642 -23.42 -9.30 6.42
CA ALA A 642 -23.59 -7.89 6.05
C ALA A 642 -25.04 -7.59 5.59
N SER A 643 -25.85 -8.63 5.40
CA SER A 643 -27.30 -8.57 5.18
C SER A 643 -27.98 -9.77 5.85
N ASP A 644 -29.31 -9.79 5.87
CA ASP A 644 -30.06 -10.99 6.25
C ASP A 644 -29.83 -12.11 5.22
N VAL A 645 -29.72 -13.36 5.67
CA VAL A 645 -29.41 -14.56 4.87
C VAL A 645 -30.45 -15.65 5.13
N ASP A 646 -30.91 -16.34 4.09
CA ASP A 646 -31.87 -17.43 4.13
C ASP A 646 -31.44 -18.66 3.31
N GLY A 647 -32.31 -19.69 3.28
CA GLY A 647 -32.19 -20.84 2.39
C GLY A 647 -31.15 -21.90 2.78
N VAL A 648 -30.31 -21.65 3.80
CA VAL A 648 -29.21 -22.54 4.19
C VAL A 648 -29.72 -23.86 4.77
N GLY A 649 -29.43 -24.98 4.13
CA GLY A 649 -29.85 -26.31 4.59
C GLY A 649 -29.28 -26.70 5.94
N HIS A 650 -27.97 -26.59 6.14
CA HIS A 650 -27.31 -27.01 7.38
C HIS A 650 -26.09 -26.16 7.71
N ILE A 651 -25.84 -25.86 8.99
CA ILE A 651 -24.57 -25.31 9.47
C ILE A 651 -23.94 -26.26 10.49
N ASP A 652 -22.67 -26.61 10.28
CA ASP A 652 -21.80 -27.34 11.21
C ASP A 652 -20.64 -26.44 11.64
N ASN A 653 -20.73 -25.89 12.86
CA ASN A 653 -19.83 -24.83 13.35
C ASN A 653 -18.79 -25.36 14.35
N ALA A 654 -17.52 -25.06 14.11
CA ALA A 654 -16.41 -25.13 15.05
C ALA A 654 -15.65 -23.79 15.19
N GLY A 655 -15.95 -22.81 14.33
CA GLY A 655 -15.30 -21.49 14.29
C GLY A 655 -16.22 -20.37 14.77
N GLN A 656 -16.12 -19.20 14.15
CA GLN A 656 -16.91 -18.02 14.52
C GLN A 656 -17.96 -17.70 13.45
N ILE A 657 -19.21 -17.48 13.86
CA ILE A 657 -20.23 -16.82 13.05
C ILE A 657 -20.56 -15.49 13.70
N ASP A 658 -20.50 -14.39 12.95
CA ASP A 658 -20.86 -13.04 13.40
C ASP A 658 -22.11 -12.59 12.64
N LEU A 659 -23.23 -12.48 13.37
CA LEU A 659 -24.53 -12.09 12.83
C LEU A 659 -24.66 -10.56 12.68
N GLY A 660 -23.81 -9.77 13.35
CA GLY A 660 -24.03 -8.33 13.50
C GLY A 660 -25.45 -8.03 14.02
N THR A 661 -26.21 -7.25 13.27
CA THR A 661 -27.65 -6.97 13.51
C THR A 661 -28.59 -7.76 12.58
N SER A 662 -28.06 -8.70 11.79
CA SER A 662 -28.79 -9.39 10.70
C SER A 662 -29.24 -10.81 11.05
N LYS A 663 -30.23 -11.29 10.29
CA LYS A 663 -30.85 -12.60 10.49
C LYS A 663 -30.18 -13.68 9.65
N LEU A 664 -30.11 -14.89 10.20
CA LEU A 664 -29.61 -16.09 9.54
C LEU A 664 -30.66 -17.20 9.63
N ALA A 665 -31.43 -17.42 8.57
CA ALA A 665 -32.39 -18.52 8.51
C ALA A 665 -31.73 -19.78 7.92
N VAL A 666 -31.72 -20.85 8.73
CA VAL A 666 -31.15 -22.17 8.39
C VAL A 666 -32.19 -23.24 8.68
N ASN A 667 -32.09 -24.43 8.07
CA ASN A 667 -32.90 -25.55 8.56
C ASN A 667 -32.30 -26.12 9.84
N LYS A 668 -31.03 -26.57 9.81
CA LYS A 668 -30.40 -27.26 10.95
C LYS A 668 -29.03 -26.72 11.36
N TYR A 669 -28.80 -26.54 12.65
CA TYR A 669 -27.51 -26.16 13.21
C TYR A 669 -26.90 -27.26 14.10
N THR A 670 -25.58 -27.48 14.00
CA THR A 670 -24.78 -28.28 14.95
C THR A 670 -23.49 -27.57 15.35
N SER A 671 -22.99 -27.88 16.54
CA SER A 671 -21.81 -27.23 17.14
C SER A 671 -20.77 -28.24 17.63
N LYS A 672 -19.50 -27.89 17.46
CA LYS A 672 -18.32 -28.58 18.01
C LYS A 672 -17.64 -27.69 19.05
N ALA A 673 -16.76 -28.27 19.85
CA ALA A 673 -15.99 -27.51 20.85
C ALA A 673 -15.24 -26.34 20.19
N GLY A 674 -15.27 -25.17 20.83
CA GLY A 674 -14.66 -23.94 20.31
C GLY A 674 -15.57 -23.06 19.45
N ALA A 675 -16.75 -23.56 19.05
CA ALA A 675 -17.73 -22.82 18.27
C ALA A 675 -18.18 -21.51 18.95
N LYS A 676 -18.33 -20.44 18.16
CA LYS A 676 -18.77 -19.12 18.61
C LYS A 676 -19.85 -18.55 17.69
N LEU A 677 -20.82 -17.88 18.30
CA LEU A 677 -21.85 -17.10 17.63
C LEU A 677 -21.88 -15.70 18.24
N LYS A 678 -21.65 -14.66 17.44
CA LYS A 678 -21.67 -13.27 17.88
C LYS A 678 -22.93 -12.58 17.38
N SER A 679 -23.50 -11.74 18.25
CA SER A 679 -24.64 -10.88 17.94
C SER A 679 -24.39 -9.46 18.46
N HIS A 680 -24.94 -8.48 17.77
CA HIS A 680 -24.94 -7.09 18.17
C HIS A 680 -26.38 -6.58 18.31
N VAL A 681 -26.69 -5.99 19.46
CA VAL A 681 -27.96 -5.33 19.76
C VAL A 681 -27.78 -3.83 19.58
N ALA A 682 -28.53 -3.24 18.66
CA ALA A 682 -28.49 -1.81 18.36
C ALA A 682 -29.87 -1.27 17.95
N ARG A 683 -30.05 0.05 18.04
CA ARG A 683 -31.28 0.71 17.57
C ARG A 683 -31.23 0.91 16.05
N VAL A 684 -32.26 0.45 15.35
CA VAL A 684 -32.41 0.58 13.89
C VAL A 684 -33.72 1.30 13.62
N GLY A 685 -33.63 2.62 13.41
CA GLY A 685 -34.80 3.49 13.36
C GLY A 685 -35.37 3.74 14.76
N ALA A 686 -36.65 3.41 14.98
CA ALA A 686 -37.27 3.47 16.30
C ALA A 686 -36.96 2.20 17.13
N ASP A 687 -36.91 1.06 16.45
CA ASP A 687 -36.90 -0.27 17.05
C ASP A 687 -35.51 -0.75 17.46
N VAL A 688 -35.47 -1.77 18.31
CA VAL A 688 -34.22 -2.44 18.72
C VAL A 688 -34.06 -3.71 17.87
N ALA A 689 -32.95 -3.81 17.14
CA ALA A 689 -32.60 -4.97 16.34
C ALA A 689 -31.43 -5.74 16.98
N SER A 690 -31.41 -7.05 16.75
CA SER A 690 -30.36 -7.96 17.19
C SER A 690 -30.08 -8.99 16.12
N GLY A 691 -28.80 -9.32 15.88
CA GLY A 691 -28.46 -10.43 15.00
C GLY A 691 -28.99 -11.76 15.57
N ALA A 692 -29.74 -12.52 14.78
CA ALA A 692 -30.45 -13.70 15.26
C ALA A 692 -30.42 -14.85 14.23
N ILE A 693 -30.25 -16.07 14.71
CA ILE A 693 -30.34 -17.30 13.89
C ILE A 693 -31.73 -17.94 14.07
N GLN A 694 -32.35 -18.35 12.97
CA GLN A 694 -33.63 -19.06 12.94
C GLN A 694 -33.40 -20.48 12.43
N VAL A 695 -33.86 -21.50 13.16
CA VAL A 695 -33.77 -22.92 12.79
C VAL A 695 -35.16 -23.51 12.50
N SER A 696 -35.27 -24.31 11.43
CA SER A 696 -36.51 -25.01 11.03
C SER A 696 -36.52 -26.51 11.39
N GLU A 697 -35.39 -27.05 11.87
CA GLU A 697 -35.21 -28.42 12.36
C GLU A 697 -34.52 -28.48 13.73
N ASP A 698 -34.58 -29.65 14.35
CA ASP A 698 -34.00 -29.92 15.66
C ASP A 698 -32.46 -29.74 15.65
N SER A 699 -31.99 -28.79 16.46
CA SER A 699 -30.65 -28.19 16.34
C SER A 699 -29.87 -28.18 17.67
N ASP A 700 -28.54 -28.14 17.59
CA ASP A 700 -27.65 -28.27 18.75
C ASP A 700 -26.56 -27.19 18.81
N PHE A 701 -26.78 -26.20 19.67
CA PHE A 701 -25.84 -25.13 20.02
C PHE A 701 -25.06 -25.44 21.32
N THR A 702 -25.15 -26.65 21.88
CA THR A 702 -24.58 -26.98 23.22
C THR A 702 -23.09 -26.66 23.35
N ASN A 703 -22.32 -26.73 22.25
CA ASN A 703 -20.89 -26.43 22.23
C ASN A 703 -20.56 -25.00 21.75
N THR A 704 -21.58 -24.20 21.40
CA THR A 704 -21.42 -22.80 20.96
C THR A 704 -21.44 -21.84 22.14
N ALA A 705 -20.42 -21.00 22.24
CA ALA A 705 -20.48 -19.78 23.04
C ALA A 705 -21.22 -18.69 22.24
N ILE A 706 -22.33 -18.19 22.79
CA ILE A 706 -23.17 -17.16 22.17
C ILE A 706 -22.88 -15.83 22.88
N ASP A 707 -22.08 -14.98 22.26
CA ASP A 707 -21.62 -13.69 22.79
C ASP A 707 -22.46 -12.55 22.21
N VAL A 708 -23.18 -11.81 23.07
CA VAL A 708 -24.02 -10.68 22.64
C VAL A 708 -23.45 -9.36 23.16
N THR A 709 -23.26 -8.42 22.25
CA THR A 709 -22.80 -7.06 22.55
C THR A 709 -23.95 -6.07 22.42
N VAL A 710 -24.02 -5.06 23.30
CA VAL A 710 -25.20 -4.18 23.40
C VAL A 710 -24.81 -2.71 23.31
N ALA A 711 -25.33 -2.00 22.30
CA ALA A 711 -25.08 -0.59 22.03
C ALA A 711 -25.46 0.31 23.22
N ASN A 712 -24.70 1.38 23.43
CA ASN A 712 -24.73 2.18 24.66
C ASN A 712 -26.06 2.91 24.94
N ASP A 713 -26.97 3.06 23.96
CA ASP A 713 -28.29 3.67 24.15
C ASP A 713 -29.37 2.67 24.61
N ILE A 714 -29.13 1.37 24.42
CA ILE A 714 -30.03 0.26 24.82
C ILE A 714 -29.84 -0.02 26.31
N THR A 715 -30.93 -0.07 27.10
CA THR A 715 -30.89 -0.33 28.55
C THR A 715 -31.08 -1.82 28.88
N LEU A 716 -30.83 -2.22 30.14
CA LEU A 716 -31.14 -3.59 30.60
C LEU A 716 -32.64 -3.93 30.44
N ALA A 717 -33.51 -2.95 30.63
CA ALA A 717 -34.96 -3.11 30.45
C ALA A 717 -35.38 -3.16 28.96
N ASP A 718 -34.50 -2.82 28.01
CA ASP A 718 -34.75 -2.96 26.57
C ASP A 718 -34.38 -4.36 26.04
N VAL A 719 -33.53 -5.10 26.74
CA VAL A 719 -33.13 -6.47 26.35
C VAL A 719 -33.91 -7.57 27.11
N GLN A 720 -34.31 -7.31 28.36
CA GLN A 720 -35.06 -8.27 29.18
C GLN A 720 -36.41 -8.62 28.52
N ASP A 721 -36.70 -9.92 28.46
CA ASP A 721 -37.92 -10.54 27.90
C ASP A 721 -38.21 -10.17 26.42
N LYS A 722 -37.23 -9.64 25.68
CA LYS A 722 -37.43 -8.99 24.36
C LYS A 722 -36.54 -9.49 23.23
N LEU A 723 -35.31 -9.93 23.51
CA LEU A 723 -34.31 -10.23 22.47
C LEU A 723 -33.79 -11.66 22.59
N GLY A 724 -34.10 -12.50 21.60
CA GLY A 724 -33.57 -13.85 21.46
C GLY A 724 -32.56 -13.93 20.32
N VAL A 725 -31.41 -14.56 20.57
CA VAL A 725 -30.37 -14.77 19.54
C VAL A 725 -30.67 -16.00 18.69
N VAL A 726 -31.41 -16.96 19.25
CA VAL A 726 -31.86 -18.17 18.55
C VAL A 726 -33.38 -18.13 18.46
N SER A 727 -33.95 -18.64 17.37
CA SER A 727 -35.40 -18.81 17.22
C SER A 727 -35.69 -20.12 16.50
N VAL A 728 -36.77 -20.79 16.90
CA VAL A 728 -37.04 -22.19 16.53
C VAL A 728 -38.45 -22.30 15.95
N ALA A 729 -38.59 -23.01 14.83
CA ALA A 729 -39.90 -23.25 14.22
C ALA A 729 -40.85 -24.05 15.13
N ALA A 730 -42.16 -23.84 14.97
CA ALA A 730 -43.17 -24.47 15.80
C ALA A 730 -43.09 -26.01 15.76
N GLY A 731 -43.01 -26.64 16.94
CA GLY A 731 -42.88 -28.09 17.07
C GLY A 731 -41.46 -28.65 16.89
N LYS A 732 -40.43 -27.78 16.93
CA LYS A 732 -39.00 -28.14 16.91
C LYS A 732 -38.31 -27.76 18.22
N THR A 733 -37.11 -28.30 18.42
CA THR A 733 -36.28 -28.07 19.61
C THR A 733 -34.90 -27.53 19.27
N ALA A 734 -34.31 -26.70 20.14
CA ALA A 734 -32.89 -26.38 20.06
C ALA A 734 -32.25 -26.40 21.46
N LYS A 735 -31.09 -27.01 21.58
CA LYS A 735 -30.30 -27.01 22.82
C LYS A 735 -29.31 -25.85 22.79
N LEU A 736 -29.32 -25.00 23.81
CA LEU A 736 -28.42 -23.85 23.90
C LEU A 736 -27.15 -24.18 24.68
N GLY A 737 -26.01 -23.67 24.18
CA GLY A 737 -24.75 -23.61 24.91
C GLY A 737 -24.75 -22.48 25.95
N LYS A 738 -23.58 -21.87 26.17
CA LYS A 738 -23.44 -20.71 27.06
C LYS A 738 -23.84 -19.44 26.31
N VAL A 739 -24.86 -18.73 26.79
CA VAL A 739 -25.22 -17.38 26.33
C VAL A 739 -24.65 -16.34 27.29
N THR A 740 -23.94 -15.34 26.77
CA THR A 740 -23.34 -14.27 27.56
C THR A 740 -23.72 -12.91 26.99
N ILE A 741 -24.35 -12.05 27.79
CA ILE A 741 -24.66 -10.65 27.42
C ILE A 741 -24.10 -9.73 28.50
N GLY A 742 -22.95 -9.12 28.24
CA GLY A 742 -22.18 -8.40 29.26
C GLY A 742 -21.73 -9.33 30.39
N SER A 743 -22.33 -9.16 31.57
CA SER A 743 -22.12 -9.98 32.77
C SER A 743 -23.27 -10.97 33.05
N ILE A 744 -24.29 -11.00 32.19
CA ILE A 744 -25.47 -11.84 32.37
C ILE A 744 -25.22 -13.16 31.64
N VAL A 745 -25.45 -14.29 32.35
CA VAL A 745 -25.24 -15.63 31.80
C VAL A 745 -26.59 -16.37 31.67
N GLY A 746 -26.74 -17.11 30.58
CA GLY A 746 -27.90 -17.94 30.29
C GLY A 746 -27.52 -19.21 29.53
N GLY A 747 -28.50 -20.09 29.32
CA GLY A 747 -28.27 -21.41 28.73
C GLY A 747 -27.58 -22.37 29.70
N LYS A 748 -26.78 -23.31 29.16
CA LYS A 748 -26.16 -24.37 29.96
C LYS A 748 -25.08 -23.81 30.89
N ALA A 749 -25.35 -23.79 32.19
CA ALA A 749 -24.36 -23.53 33.22
C ALA A 749 -23.30 -24.66 33.26
N GLU A 750 -22.05 -24.29 33.51
CA GLU A 750 -21.08 -25.21 34.10
C GLU A 750 -21.37 -25.31 35.60
N ASP A 751 -21.24 -26.52 36.14
CA ASP A 751 -21.47 -26.80 37.56
C ASP A 751 -20.44 -26.01 38.40
N PRO A 752 -20.83 -25.17 39.38
CA PRO A 752 -19.88 -24.33 40.10
C PRO A 752 -18.90 -25.17 40.91
N THR A 753 -17.66 -25.30 40.44
CA THR A 753 -16.60 -25.99 41.18
C THR A 753 -16.31 -25.23 42.48
N ASP A 754 -16.86 -25.75 43.57
CA ASP A 754 -16.79 -25.21 44.93
C ASP A 754 -15.34 -24.84 45.33
N PRO A 755 -15.02 -23.55 45.56
CA PRO A 755 -13.71 -23.11 45.97
C PRO A 755 -13.49 -23.19 47.50
N THR A 756 -14.29 -23.96 48.26
CA THR A 756 -14.24 -24.04 49.72
C THR A 756 -14.16 -25.47 50.28
N THR A 757 -13.11 -26.22 49.91
CA THR A 757 -12.77 -27.51 50.54
C THR A 757 -12.21 -27.36 51.97
N THR A 758 -13.10 -27.14 52.95
CA THR A 758 -12.81 -27.33 54.38
C THR A 758 -13.84 -28.26 55.05
N THR A 759 -13.35 -29.27 55.75
CA THR A 759 -14.15 -30.35 56.34
C THR A 759 -14.82 -29.97 57.66
N ASP A 760 -16.14 -30.19 57.78
CA ASP A 760 -16.74 -31.09 58.80
C ASP A 760 -18.24 -31.37 58.47
N PRO A 761 -18.83 -32.56 58.74
CA PRO A 761 -20.19 -32.87 58.28
C PRO A 761 -21.21 -33.19 59.41
N THR A 762 -22.10 -32.26 59.75
CA THR A 762 -23.33 -32.56 60.52
C THR A 762 -24.54 -31.67 60.19
N ASP A 763 -25.71 -32.33 60.26
CA ASP A 763 -27.08 -31.84 60.52
C ASP A 763 -27.97 -31.39 59.32
N PRO A 764 -29.24 -31.85 59.21
CA PRO A 764 -30.00 -31.73 57.96
C PRO A 764 -31.19 -30.77 58.04
N THR A 765 -31.13 -29.67 57.27
CA THR A 765 -32.35 -29.07 56.70
C THR A 765 -32.16 -28.82 55.21
N LYS A 766 -33.09 -29.33 54.39
CA LYS A 766 -33.10 -29.12 52.93
C LYS A 766 -34.28 -28.22 52.56
N PRO A 767 -34.08 -26.89 52.42
CA PRO A 767 -34.95 -26.07 51.60
C PRO A 767 -35.04 -26.65 50.18
N THR A 768 -36.17 -26.45 49.51
CA THR A 768 -36.35 -26.87 48.12
C THR A 768 -35.46 -26.04 47.20
N ASP A 769 -34.37 -26.67 46.77
CA ASP A 769 -33.66 -26.42 45.51
C ASP A 769 -34.60 -25.84 44.43
N PRO A 770 -34.40 -24.57 44.01
CA PRO A 770 -35.16 -23.94 42.94
C PRO A 770 -34.52 -24.13 41.55
N THR A 771 -33.36 -24.78 41.45
CA THR A 771 -32.62 -25.00 40.19
C THR A 771 -33.12 -26.23 39.43
N GLY A 772 -34.44 -26.25 39.16
CA GLY A 772 -34.95 -27.07 38.08
C GLY A 772 -34.26 -26.69 36.76
N PRO A 773 -33.92 -27.64 35.88
CA PRO A 773 -33.34 -27.32 34.58
C PRO A 773 -34.31 -26.41 33.80
N THR A 774 -33.75 -25.43 33.08
CA THR A 774 -34.51 -24.53 32.21
C THR A 774 -35.45 -25.33 31.30
N ASP A 775 -36.72 -24.92 31.26
CA ASP A 775 -37.75 -25.59 30.47
C ASP A 775 -37.28 -25.74 29.00
N PRO A 776 -37.21 -26.97 28.44
CA PRO A 776 -36.79 -27.20 27.05
C PRO A 776 -37.66 -26.52 26.00
N SER A 777 -38.80 -25.92 26.37
CA SER A 777 -39.72 -25.22 25.47
C SER A 777 -39.42 -23.74 25.22
N ASP A 778 -38.45 -23.12 25.91
CA ASP A 778 -37.94 -21.77 25.54
C ASP A 778 -36.48 -21.81 25.01
N PRO A 779 -36.31 -22.15 23.72
CA PRO A 779 -34.99 -22.19 23.07
C PRO A 779 -34.52 -20.81 22.56
N SER A 780 -35.13 -19.70 22.99
CA SER A 780 -34.90 -18.38 22.40
C SER A 780 -33.53 -17.76 22.74
N GLY A 781 -32.95 -18.14 23.88
CA GLY A 781 -31.78 -17.47 24.45
C GLY A 781 -32.09 -16.06 24.99
N VAL A 782 -33.37 -15.73 25.20
CA VAL A 782 -33.81 -14.47 25.82
C VAL A 782 -33.29 -14.35 27.24
N ILE A 783 -32.87 -13.15 27.63
CA ILE A 783 -32.66 -12.82 29.05
C ILE A 783 -34.00 -12.61 29.72
N THR A 784 -34.34 -13.51 30.64
CA THR A 784 -35.51 -13.39 31.49
C THR A 784 -35.20 -12.65 32.78
N SER A 785 -36.23 -12.25 33.52
CA SER A 785 -36.10 -11.78 34.91
C SER A 785 -35.34 -12.73 35.85
N GLN A 786 -35.27 -14.04 35.55
CA GLN A 786 -34.63 -15.05 36.42
C GLN A 786 -33.13 -15.24 36.14
N ASN A 787 -32.60 -14.72 35.03
CA ASN A 787 -31.20 -14.89 34.67
C ASN A 787 -30.25 -14.25 35.70
N VAL A 788 -29.13 -14.92 35.98
CA VAL A 788 -28.18 -14.52 37.02
C VAL A 788 -27.07 -13.65 36.44
N VAL A 789 -26.69 -12.59 37.16
CA VAL A 789 -25.60 -11.69 36.80
C VAL A 789 -24.31 -12.11 37.50
N GLN A 790 -23.33 -12.55 36.71
CA GLN A 790 -21.99 -12.90 37.11
C GLN A 790 -21.05 -11.70 36.87
N TYR A 791 -21.07 -10.75 37.80
CA TYR A 791 -20.18 -9.59 37.75
C TYR A 791 -18.68 -9.94 37.93
N LEU A 792 -18.35 -11.11 38.45
CA LEU A 792 -16.97 -11.59 38.62
C LEU A 792 -16.58 -12.60 37.54
N ALA A 793 -15.61 -12.23 36.69
CA ALA A 793 -14.90 -13.16 35.81
C ALA A 793 -13.77 -13.89 36.55
N THR A 794 -13.53 -15.17 36.21
CA THR A 794 -12.52 -16.04 36.84
C THR A 794 -11.08 -15.53 36.68
N ASP A 795 -10.81 -14.83 35.58
CA ASP A 795 -9.53 -14.25 35.17
C ASP A 795 -9.49 -12.70 35.28
N GLY A 796 -10.54 -12.10 35.86
CA GLY A 796 -10.66 -10.64 35.97
C GLY A 796 -9.60 -10.01 36.87
N ASN A 797 -8.83 -9.07 36.33
CA ASN A 797 -7.78 -8.33 37.05
C ASN A 797 -8.38 -7.20 37.92
N TYR A 798 -9.20 -7.56 38.90
CA TYR A 798 -9.89 -6.64 39.81
C TYR A 798 -8.96 -6.11 40.92
N SER A 799 -9.13 -4.85 41.33
CA SER A 799 -8.61 -4.42 42.63
C SER A 799 -9.40 -5.05 43.79
N ALA A 800 -8.82 -5.10 44.99
CA ALA A 800 -9.50 -5.65 46.17
C ALA A 800 -10.80 -4.90 46.53
N ASN A 801 -10.91 -3.61 46.22
CA ASN A 801 -12.11 -2.81 46.44
C ASN A 801 -13.19 -3.09 45.36
N GLU A 802 -12.78 -3.27 44.09
CA GLU A 802 -13.66 -3.72 43.02
C GLU A 802 -14.21 -5.13 43.29
N GLN A 803 -13.32 -6.09 43.60
CA GLN A 803 -13.72 -7.47 43.86
C GLN A 803 -14.69 -7.54 45.05
N ALA A 804 -14.48 -6.74 46.09
CA ALA A 804 -15.38 -6.68 47.25
C ALA A 804 -16.78 -6.17 46.91
N VAL A 805 -16.92 -5.08 46.14
CA VAL A 805 -18.25 -4.59 45.73
C VAL A 805 -18.92 -5.55 44.76
N LEU A 806 -18.19 -6.10 43.78
CA LEU A 806 -18.77 -7.04 42.82
C LEU A 806 -19.19 -8.36 43.48
N ALA A 807 -18.41 -8.92 44.42
CA ALA A 807 -18.79 -10.10 45.21
C ALA A 807 -20.05 -9.90 46.07
N SER A 808 -20.41 -8.65 46.38
CA SER A 808 -21.62 -8.33 47.16
C SER A 808 -22.93 -8.49 46.35
N VAL A 809 -22.83 -8.40 45.02
CA VAL A 809 -23.94 -8.47 44.05
C VAL A 809 -23.74 -9.56 42.98
N ASN A 810 -22.65 -10.31 43.01
CA ASN A 810 -22.44 -11.46 42.13
C ASN A 810 -23.41 -12.59 42.52
N GLY A 811 -24.30 -12.95 41.59
CA GLY A 811 -25.38 -13.92 41.84
C GLY A 811 -26.79 -13.32 41.96
N VAL A 812 -26.96 -12.00 41.81
CA VAL A 812 -28.31 -11.38 41.74
C VAL A 812 -29.00 -11.69 40.42
N THR A 813 -30.33 -11.66 40.38
CA THR A 813 -31.10 -11.84 39.15
C THR A 813 -31.27 -10.54 38.37
N VAL A 814 -31.47 -10.62 37.06
CA VAL A 814 -31.81 -9.47 36.21
C VAL A 814 -33.08 -8.77 36.71
N GLY A 815 -34.09 -9.52 37.17
CA GLY A 815 -35.32 -8.99 37.75
C GLY A 815 -35.12 -8.28 39.10
N ASP A 816 -34.01 -8.51 39.80
CA ASP A 816 -33.64 -7.73 41.00
C ASP A 816 -33.15 -6.33 40.62
N LEU A 817 -32.42 -6.25 39.51
CA LEU A 817 -31.80 -5.03 38.99
C LEU A 817 -32.78 -4.15 38.21
N THR A 818 -33.66 -4.74 37.40
CA THR A 818 -34.65 -3.99 36.61
C THR A 818 -35.84 -3.53 37.45
N SER A 819 -36.21 -4.28 38.51
CA SER A 819 -37.20 -3.81 39.49
C SER A 819 -36.64 -2.82 40.52
N GLY A 820 -35.35 -2.42 40.42
CA GLY A 820 -34.68 -1.52 41.36
C GLY A 820 -34.65 -2.02 42.81
N ARG A 821 -34.78 -3.34 43.00
CA ARG A 821 -34.85 -4.00 44.32
C ARG A 821 -33.46 -4.32 44.87
N ILE A 822 -32.47 -4.48 44.00
CA ILE A 822 -31.05 -4.47 44.34
C ILE A 822 -30.36 -3.38 43.50
N GLY A 823 -29.79 -2.38 44.17
CA GLY A 823 -29.19 -1.20 43.57
C GLY A 823 -30.18 -0.32 42.79
N GLY A 824 -29.63 0.68 42.10
CA GLY A 824 -30.35 1.55 41.16
C GLY A 824 -29.84 1.37 39.73
N LYS A 825 -30.28 2.26 38.81
CA LYS A 825 -30.02 2.19 37.36
C LYS A 825 -28.54 1.96 37.03
N VAL A 826 -27.61 2.53 37.80
CA VAL A 826 -26.17 2.38 37.54
C VAL A 826 -25.69 0.94 37.75
N LEU A 827 -26.25 0.20 38.71
CA LEU A 827 -25.93 -1.22 38.90
C LEU A 827 -26.55 -2.08 37.78
N SER A 828 -27.80 -1.77 37.40
CA SER A 828 -28.53 -2.43 36.32
C SER A 828 -27.79 -2.30 34.98
N GLU A 829 -27.33 -1.10 34.62
CA GLU A 829 -26.57 -0.89 33.38
C GLU A 829 -25.15 -1.49 33.43
N MET A 830 -24.53 -1.62 34.60
CA MET A 830 -23.26 -2.33 34.75
C MET A 830 -23.37 -3.83 34.40
N ALA A 831 -24.58 -4.43 34.48
CA ALA A 831 -24.79 -5.82 34.07
C ALA A 831 -24.61 -6.04 32.56
N LEU A 832 -24.80 -5.00 31.74
CA LEU A 832 -24.56 -5.04 30.28
C LEU A 832 -23.10 -4.73 29.89
N GLN A 833 -22.19 -4.56 30.85
CA GLN A 833 -20.75 -4.52 30.60
C GLN A 833 -20.16 -5.92 30.79
N THR A 834 -19.17 -6.30 29.98
CA THR A 834 -18.52 -7.61 30.06
C THR A 834 -17.82 -7.80 31.40
N ALA A 835 -18.00 -8.96 32.03
CA ALA A 835 -17.32 -9.29 33.28
C ALA A 835 -15.79 -9.18 33.13
N GLY A 836 -15.15 -8.45 34.05
CA GLY A 836 -13.70 -8.21 34.08
C GLY A 836 -13.20 -7.06 33.20
N SER A 837 -14.06 -6.45 32.35
CA SER A 837 -13.63 -5.39 31.43
C SER A 837 -13.17 -4.12 32.16
N ASP A 838 -12.38 -3.29 31.47
CA ASP A 838 -11.95 -1.96 31.96
C ASP A 838 -13.13 -1.06 32.35
N GLU A 839 -14.21 -1.11 31.58
CA GLU A 839 -15.42 -0.33 31.76
C GLU A 839 -16.19 -0.79 33.00
N GLN A 840 -16.28 -2.12 33.22
CA GLN A 840 -16.87 -2.66 34.44
C GLN A 840 -16.01 -2.33 35.66
N ARG A 841 -14.68 -2.54 35.61
CA ARG A 841 -13.78 -2.27 36.73
C ARG A 841 -13.83 -0.81 37.19
N ARG A 842 -13.90 0.13 36.23
CA ARG A 842 -14.12 1.57 36.53
C ARG A 842 -15.48 1.81 37.19
N SER A 843 -16.55 1.20 36.68
CA SER A 843 -17.91 1.34 37.22
C SER A 843 -18.04 0.75 38.64
N ALA A 844 -17.37 -0.38 38.89
CA ALA A 844 -17.26 -1.03 40.19
C ALA A 844 -16.48 -0.17 41.20
N SER A 845 -15.29 0.31 40.82
CA SER A 845 -14.49 1.24 41.65
C SER A 845 -15.33 2.46 42.06
N LEU A 846 -16.03 3.10 41.12
CA LEU A 846 -16.97 4.19 41.42
C LEU A 846 -18.07 3.76 42.41
N LEU A 847 -18.74 2.63 42.20
CA LEU A 847 -19.83 2.16 43.06
C LEU A 847 -19.37 1.80 44.48
N SER A 848 -18.16 1.26 44.65
CA SER A 848 -17.64 0.71 45.92
C SER A 848 -17.65 1.66 47.13
N GLY A 849 -17.61 2.97 46.90
CA GLY A 849 -17.50 3.97 47.96
C GLY A 849 -16.11 4.04 48.60
N GLU A 850 -15.07 3.50 47.96
CA GLU A 850 -13.68 3.62 48.44
C GLU A 850 -13.24 5.08 48.64
N SER A 851 -13.80 6.03 47.89
CA SER A 851 -13.61 7.48 48.07
C SER A 851 -14.05 8.04 49.43
N LEU A 852 -14.78 7.26 50.23
CA LEU A 852 -15.25 7.63 51.57
C LEU A 852 -14.33 7.11 52.68
N ALA A 853 -13.41 6.17 52.38
CA ALA A 853 -12.59 5.47 53.38
C ALA A 853 -11.68 6.40 54.20
N ASN A 854 -11.32 7.57 53.67
CA ASN A 854 -10.41 8.52 54.32
C ASN A 854 -11.09 9.47 55.33
N ASN A 855 -12.42 9.50 55.42
CA ASN A 855 -13.13 10.55 56.15
C ASN A 855 -12.82 10.59 57.66
N ALA A 856 -12.67 9.44 58.32
CA ALA A 856 -12.26 9.38 59.72
C ALA A 856 -10.78 9.81 59.94
N LEU A 857 -9.89 9.56 58.99
CA LEU A 857 -8.49 9.98 59.07
C LEU A 857 -8.32 11.48 58.82
N ALA A 858 -9.11 12.06 57.90
CA ALA A 858 -9.22 13.51 57.74
C ALA A 858 -9.78 14.20 59.01
N ALA A 859 -10.86 13.67 59.59
CA ALA A 859 -11.40 14.17 60.86
C ALA A 859 -10.37 14.13 62.00
N GLN A 860 -9.62 13.04 62.13
CA GLN A 860 -8.49 12.93 63.06
C GLN A 860 -7.39 13.98 62.78
N GLY A 861 -7.14 14.29 61.50
CA GLY A 861 -6.21 15.32 61.06
C GLY A 861 -6.54 16.71 61.61
N ALA A 862 -7.82 17.10 61.60
CA ALA A 862 -8.30 18.38 62.15
C ALA A 862 -8.06 18.47 63.67
N THR A 863 -8.39 17.44 64.45
CA THR A 863 -8.07 17.41 65.89
C THR A 863 -6.57 17.44 66.14
N THR A 864 -5.77 16.77 65.31
CA THR A 864 -4.31 16.80 65.42
C THR A 864 -3.74 18.19 65.11
N ALA A 865 -4.35 18.94 64.18
CA ALA A 865 -3.99 20.34 63.92
C ALA A 865 -4.31 21.24 65.13
N PHE A 866 -5.50 21.09 65.73
CA PHE A 866 -5.89 21.79 66.95
C PHE A 866 -4.93 21.49 68.13
N GLN A 867 -4.55 20.23 68.32
CA GLN A 867 -3.53 19.82 69.30
C GLN A 867 -2.16 20.45 69.03
N ARG A 868 -1.70 20.47 67.77
CA ARG A 868 -0.46 21.17 67.39
C ARG A 868 -0.55 22.67 67.66
N GLY A 869 -1.73 23.28 67.56
CA GLY A 869 -1.98 24.66 68.00
C GLY A 869 -1.68 24.87 69.49
N MET A 870 -2.23 24.02 70.36
CA MET A 870 -1.94 24.05 71.81
C MET A 870 -0.46 23.74 72.12
N GLN A 871 0.12 22.70 71.47
CA GLN A 871 1.52 22.33 71.64
C GLN A 871 2.47 23.46 71.20
N SER A 872 2.19 24.09 70.06
CA SER A 872 2.91 25.27 69.57
C SER A 872 2.77 26.44 70.56
N ARG A 873 1.55 26.76 71.04
CA ARG A 873 1.36 27.78 72.09
C ARG A 873 2.23 27.49 73.31
N MET A 874 2.27 26.26 73.83
CA MET A 874 3.11 25.88 74.97
C MET A 874 4.61 26.06 74.65
N LEU A 875 5.05 25.61 73.48
CA LEU A 875 6.44 25.66 73.05
C LEU A 875 6.93 27.07 72.69
N ALA A 876 6.07 27.95 72.14
CA ALA A 876 6.34 29.31 71.64
C ALA A 876 6.06 30.43 72.69
N GLY A 877 5.86 30.06 73.97
CA GLY A 877 5.66 31.07 75.03
C GLY A 877 5.09 30.56 76.34
N GLY A 878 5.16 29.26 76.62
CA GLY A 878 4.77 28.66 77.90
C GLY A 878 5.82 28.91 78.98
N ALA A 879 6.08 27.91 79.82
CA ALA A 879 7.14 28.00 80.83
C ALA A 879 8.56 28.13 80.23
N MET A 880 8.76 27.70 78.98
CA MET A 880 10.07 27.48 78.34
C MET A 880 10.82 28.71 77.79
N PHE A 881 10.32 29.94 77.95
CA PHE A 881 11.09 31.15 77.63
C PHE A 881 11.35 31.92 78.91
N ASP A 882 12.55 31.69 79.44
CA ASP A 882 13.04 32.24 80.68
C ASP A 882 13.90 33.47 80.37
N ASP A 883 13.38 34.67 80.65
CA ASP A 883 14.01 35.95 80.31
C ASP A 883 15.01 36.38 81.39
N LYS A 884 15.99 35.51 81.69
CA LYS A 884 16.91 35.64 82.82
C LYS A 884 18.01 36.71 82.66
N THR A 885 18.02 37.47 81.55
CA THR A 885 19.14 38.38 81.21
C THR A 885 18.73 39.72 80.56
N ALA A 886 17.87 40.53 81.20
CA ALA A 886 17.91 42.01 81.08
C ALA A 886 16.98 42.71 82.10
N ASN A 887 17.52 43.73 82.81
CA ASN A 887 16.78 44.56 83.76
C ASN A 887 15.52 45.22 83.14
N GLY A 888 14.45 45.35 83.93
CA GLY A 888 13.33 46.26 83.61
C GLY A 888 11.93 45.67 83.86
N SER A 889 11.40 46.02 85.04
CA SER A 889 10.01 45.94 85.54
C SER A 889 9.19 44.64 85.39
N ASN A 890 8.57 44.26 86.51
CA ASN A 890 7.64 43.16 86.75
C ASN A 890 6.90 42.63 85.50
N ALA A 891 7.26 41.42 85.07
CA ALA A 891 6.27 40.51 84.51
C ALA A 891 5.53 39.87 85.69
N ASP A 892 4.28 40.28 85.94
CA ASP A 892 3.52 39.78 87.10
C ASP A 892 3.42 38.26 87.09
N SER A 893 3.75 37.65 88.24
CA SER A 893 3.79 36.19 88.49
C SER A 893 2.42 35.48 88.43
N HIS A 894 1.39 36.21 87.99
CA HIS A 894 -0.01 35.81 87.89
C HIS A 894 -0.64 36.16 86.52
N GLY A 895 0.15 36.69 85.58
CA GLY A 895 -0.32 37.29 84.33
C GLY A 895 -1.14 36.35 83.44
N ILE A 896 -2.15 36.92 82.79
CA ILE A 896 -3.04 36.25 81.82
C ILE A 896 -2.57 36.59 80.41
N ALA A 897 -2.63 35.62 79.49
CA ALA A 897 -2.37 35.84 78.08
C ALA A 897 -3.48 35.26 77.20
N GLY A 898 -3.93 36.05 76.23
CA GLY A 898 -4.79 35.58 75.14
C GLY A 898 -3.95 35.24 73.91
N TRP A 899 -4.37 34.24 73.14
CA TRP A 899 -3.71 33.87 71.89
C TRP A 899 -4.69 33.41 70.81
N ALA A 900 -4.25 33.53 69.56
CA ALA A 900 -4.89 32.98 68.37
C ALA A 900 -3.85 32.29 67.50
N SER A 901 -4.22 31.22 66.81
CA SER A 901 -3.39 30.48 65.86
C SER A 901 -4.24 30.06 64.66
N PHE A 902 -3.69 30.19 63.46
CA PHE A 902 -4.31 29.74 62.22
C PHE A 902 -3.28 29.00 61.36
N SER A 903 -3.63 27.81 60.89
CA SER A 903 -2.78 26.98 60.04
C SER A 903 -3.55 26.41 58.87
N GLY A 904 -2.98 26.48 57.67
CA GLY A 904 -3.48 25.81 56.47
C GLY A 904 -2.51 24.72 56.02
N GLY A 905 -3.00 23.69 55.32
CA GLY A 905 -2.14 22.61 54.83
C GLY A 905 -2.76 21.73 53.76
N ASN A 906 -1.88 20.93 53.13
CA ASN A 906 -2.21 19.89 52.16
C ASN A 906 -1.50 18.59 52.53
N THR A 907 -2.26 17.50 52.68
CA THR A 907 -1.76 16.13 52.85
C THR A 907 -2.06 15.33 51.59
N SER A 908 -1.05 14.70 50.98
CA SER A 908 -1.20 13.75 49.87
C SER A 908 -0.91 12.34 50.37
N GLN A 909 -1.84 11.41 50.14
CA GLN A 909 -1.79 10.01 50.56
C GLN A 909 -1.83 9.09 49.33
N ARG A 910 -0.95 8.10 49.28
CA ARG A 910 -0.73 7.20 48.13
C ARG A 910 -0.29 5.83 48.61
N GLY A 911 -0.69 4.75 47.95
CA GLY A 911 -0.29 3.41 48.38
C GLY A 911 -0.82 2.30 47.48
N ASP A 912 -1.14 1.17 48.12
CA ASP A 912 -1.75 -0.05 47.59
C ASP A 912 -3.24 0.08 47.22
N ALA A 913 -3.86 1.21 47.54
CA ALA A 913 -5.26 1.53 47.22
C ALA A 913 -5.40 3.01 46.82
N LEU A 914 -6.65 3.46 46.63
CA LEU A 914 -7.00 4.80 46.19
C LEU A 914 -6.21 5.92 46.89
N SER A 915 -5.64 6.81 46.09
CA SER A 915 -4.87 7.97 46.58
C SER A 915 -5.79 9.14 46.92
N PHE A 916 -5.43 9.93 47.93
CA PHE A 916 -6.21 11.07 48.41
C PHE A 916 -5.36 12.34 48.51
N ASP A 917 -5.97 13.48 48.24
CA ASP A 917 -5.45 14.79 48.63
C ASP A 917 -6.44 15.44 49.62
N VAL A 918 -5.97 15.77 50.81
CA VAL A 918 -6.74 16.45 51.87
C VAL A 918 -6.20 17.87 52.03
N ARG A 919 -7.09 18.87 51.96
CA ARG A 919 -6.73 20.30 52.11
C ARG A 919 -7.62 20.95 53.14
N GLY A 920 -7.05 21.79 54.01
CA GLY A 920 -7.84 22.45 55.04
C GLY A 920 -7.20 23.68 55.64
N ILE A 921 -8.02 24.40 56.40
CA ILE A 921 -7.62 25.51 57.27
C ILE A 921 -8.24 25.24 58.65
N ASP A 922 -7.37 25.23 59.66
CA ASP A 922 -7.71 25.01 61.06
C ASP A 922 -7.30 26.24 61.88
N GLY A 923 -8.21 26.75 62.71
CA GLY A 923 -8.00 27.91 63.57
C GLY A 923 -8.30 27.60 65.04
N ALA A 924 -7.54 28.18 65.96
CA ALA A 924 -7.70 28.04 67.40
C ALA A 924 -7.52 29.38 68.11
N ILE A 925 -8.32 29.62 69.14
CA ILE A 925 -8.16 30.75 70.06
C ILE A 925 -8.15 30.22 71.50
N GLY A 926 -7.39 30.85 72.38
CA GLY A 926 -7.28 30.39 73.75
C GLY A 926 -6.80 31.45 74.73
N VAL A 927 -6.86 31.08 76.00
CA VAL A 927 -6.42 31.88 77.14
C VAL A 927 -5.64 30.98 78.09
N ASP A 928 -4.55 31.51 78.63
CA ASP A 928 -3.81 30.87 79.72
C ASP A 928 -3.44 31.86 80.81
N LYS A 929 -3.20 31.29 81.99
CA LYS A 929 -2.71 31.99 83.16
C LYS A 929 -1.37 31.38 83.58
N ARG A 930 -0.40 32.24 83.90
CA ARG A 930 0.83 31.84 84.57
C ARG A 930 0.60 31.70 86.08
N ILE A 931 1.12 30.64 86.67
CA ILE A 931 1.02 30.31 88.10
C ILE A 931 2.45 30.22 88.65
N GLY A 932 2.84 31.22 89.44
CA GLY A 932 4.24 31.40 89.84
C GLY A 932 5.14 31.66 88.63
N ASN A 933 6.44 31.45 88.75
CA ASN A 933 7.35 31.71 87.63
C ASN A 933 7.34 30.57 86.59
N SER A 934 7.11 29.34 87.04
CA SER A 934 7.42 28.10 86.32
C SER A 934 6.25 27.37 85.66
N THR A 935 4.98 27.70 85.95
CA THR A 935 3.81 26.95 85.46
C THR A 935 2.88 27.80 84.62
N VAL A 936 2.31 27.23 83.56
CA VAL A 936 1.24 27.83 82.73
C VAL A 936 0.14 26.79 82.53
N VAL A 937 -1.13 27.20 82.70
CA VAL A 937 -2.32 26.39 82.39
C VAL A 937 -3.31 27.20 81.58
N GLY A 938 -4.05 26.57 80.66
CA GLY A 938 -4.97 27.27 79.79
C GLY A 938 -6.03 26.40 79.13
N ALA A 939 -6.95 27.08 78.45
CA ALA A 939 -8.05 26.51 77.69
C ALA A 939 -8.08 27.11 76.29
N SER A 940 -8.62 26.38 75.33
CA SER A 940 -8.79 26.85 73.95
C SER A 940 -10.01 26.24 73.28
N VAL A 941 -10.53 26.94 72.27
CA VAL A 941 -11.55 26.47 71.34
C VAL A 941 -11.03 26.66 69.92
N GLY A 942 -11.47 25.81 68.99
CA GLY A 942 -11.01 25.85 67.61
C GLY A 942 -12.08 25.43 66.61
N MET A 943 -11.93 25.89 65.38
CA MET A 943 -12.79 25.57 64.25
C MET A 943 -11.93 25.25 63.04
N GLY A 944 -12.28 24.20 62.31
CA GLY A 944 -11.52 23.74 61.16
C GLY A 944 -12.43 23.24 60.04
N ASN A 945 -12.01 23.47 58.79
CA ASN A 945 -12.69 22.96 57.60
C ASN A 945 -11.66 22.27 56.72
N GLN A 946 -11.88 20.99 56.42
CA GLN A 946 -11.02 20.16 55.60
C GLN A 946 -11.83 19.49 54.48
N ASN A 947 -11.29 19.49 53.27
CA ASN A 947 -11.86 18.83 52.09
C ASN A 947 -10.96 17.68 51.68
N SER A 948 -11.50 16.46 51.64
CA SER A 948 -10.81 15.24 51.22
C SER A 948 -11.28 14.84 49.83
N LYS A 949 -10.34 14.71 48.89
CA LYS A 949 -10.64 14.31 47.51
C LYS A 949 -9.87 13.06 47.10
N ALA A 950 -10.61 12.08 46.61
CA ALA A 950 -10.07 10.89 45.97
C ALA A 950 -9.51 11.22 44.58
N LYS A 951 -8.28 10.80 44.28
CA LYS A 951 -7.65 11.01 42.98
C LYS A 951 -8.28 10.09 41.93
N GLY A 952 -8.69 10.66 40.81
CA GLY A 952 -9.34 9.94 39.70
C GLY A 952 -10.86 9.77 39.84
N MET A 953 -11.46 10.13 40.99
CA MET A 953 -12.90 10.00 41.21
C MET A 953 -13.66 11.33 41.14
N PRO A 954 -14.91 11.33 40.62
CA PRO A 954 -15.78 12.49 40.57
C PRO A 954 -16.52 12.69 41.91
N GLY A 955 -15.81 13.20 42.92
CA GLY A 955 -16.39 13.53 44.22
C GLY A 955 -15.42 14.21 45.19
N GLU A 956 -15.95 14.61 46.34
CA GLU A 956 -15.20 15.11 47.50
C GLU A 956 -16.00 14.95 48.81
N SER A 957 -15.32 15.00 49.96
CA SER A 957 -15.93 14.94 51.28
C SER A 957 -15.45 16.12 52.13
N LYS A 958 -16.40 16.90 52.68
CA LYS A 958 -16.13 18.12 53.47
C LYS A 958 -16.35 17.84 54.95
N ILE A 959 -15.32 18.05 55.76
CA ILE A 959 -15.26 17.82 57.20
C ILE A 959 -15.16 19.17 57.92
N ASN A 960 -16.25 19.59 58.55
CA ASN A 960 -16.26 20.75 59.45
C ASN A 960 -16.08 20.27 60.90
N SER A 961 -15.17 20.88 61.63
CA SER A 961 -14.74 20.43 62.96
C SER A 961 -14.82 21.57 63.98
N VAL A 962 -15.35 21.30 65.17
CA VAL A 962 -15.39 22.24 66.31
C VAL A 962 -14.73 21.56 67.52
N SER A 963 -13.66 22.17 68.03
CA SER A 963 -12.80 21.61 69.08
C SER A 963 -12.82 22.45 70.34
N VAL A 964 -12.66 21.78 71.50
CA VAL A 964 -12.34 22.39 72.79
C VAL A 964 -11.18 21.61 73.42
N GLY A 965 -10.29 22.29 74.14
CA GLY A 965 -9.15 21.64 74.78
C GLY A 965 -8.56 22.40 75.96
N LEU A 966 -7.94 21.65 76.86
CA LEU A 966 -7.23 22.12 78.05
C LEU A 966 -5.75 21.72 77.94
N TYR A 967 -4.84 22.60 78.35
CA TYR A 967 -3.40 22.36 78.24
C TYR A 967 -2.62 22.97 79.41
N GLY A 968 -1.42 22.45 79.66
CA GLY A 968 -0.52 22.96 80.69
C GLY A 968 0.95 22.66 80.40
N SER A 969 1.85 23.50 80.93
CA SER A 969 3.30 23.34 80.82
C SER A 969 4.00 23.83 82.09
N HIS A 970 5.07 23.15 82.49
CA HIS A 970 5.94 23.49 83.61
C HIS A 970 7.42 23.40 83.19
N LEU A 971 8.25 24.34 83.67
CA LEU A 971 9.71 24.32 83.55
C LEU A 971 10.31 24.50 84.95
N ASN A 972 11.18 23.59 85.38
CA ASN A 972 11.88 23.71 86.65
C ASN A 972 13.26 24.39 86.50
N ASP A 973 13.86 24.80 87.61
CA ASP A 973 15.17 25.47 87.64
C ASP A 973 16.35 24.58 87.18
N ALA A 974 16.13 23.27 87.05
CA ALA A 974 17.08 22.33 86.45
C ALA A 974 16.95 22.24 84.91
N ASN A 975 16.23 23.19 84.29
CA ASN A 975 15.95 23.28 82.85
C ASN A 975 15.18 22.08 82.27
N VAL A 976 14.48 21.29 83.11
CA VAL A 976 13.60 20.20 82.68
C VAL A 976 12.19 20.77 82.46
N PHE A 977 11.62 20.50 81.29
CA PHE A 977 10.27 20.90 80.94
C PHE A 977 9.35 19.70 80.81
N VAL A 978 8.09 19.88 81.19
CA VAL A 978 7.00 18.94 80.93
C VAL A 978 5.76 19.72 80.50
N GLY A 979 4.98 19.16 79.59
CA GLY A 979 3.70 19.74 79.21
C GLY A 979 2.81 18.77 78.46
N GLY A 980 1.51 19.05 78.46
CA GLY A 980 0.54 18.26 77.73
C GLY A 980 -0.82 18.94 77.64
N GLY A 981 -1.76 18.25 77.02
CA GLY A 981 -3.14 18.71 76.91
C GLY A 981 -4.09 17.61 76.45
N VAL A 982 -5.39 17.89 76.62
CA VAL A 982 -6.50 17.03 76.20
C VAL A 982 -7.47 17.84 75.34
N SER A 983 -8.09 17.18 74.37
CA SER A 983 -8.96 17.79 73.37
C SER A 983 -10.17 16.92 73.07
N TYR A 984 -11.33 17.54 72.92
CA TYR A 984 -12.52 16.91 72.36
C TYR A 984 -12.98 17.72 71.15
N THR A 985 -13.22 17.04 70.03
CA THR A 985 -13.69 17.63 68.77
C THR A 985 -14.98 16.97 68.33
N ASN A 986 -15.99 17.76 67.97
CA ASN A 986 -17.14 17.28 67.18
C ASN A 986 -16.86 17.53 65.69
N HIS A 987 -17.28 16.59 64.83
CA HIS A 987 -17.16 16.69 63.37
C HIS A 987 -18.54 16.57 62.71
N SER A 988 -18.72 17.32 61.63
CA SER A 988 -19.84 17.23 60.70
C SER A 988 -19.28 17.02 59.29
N VAL A 989 -19.64 15.89 58.67
CA VAL A 989 -19.11 15.45 57.37
C VAL A 989 -20.24 15.44 56.36
N THR A 990 -20.04 16.11 55.22
CA THR A 990 -20.94 16.01 54.04
C THR A 990 -20.16 15.41 52.89
N THR A 991 -20.77 14.44 52.21
CA THR A 991 -20.17 13.72 51.07
C THR A 991 -20.93 14.04 49.78
N ASP A 992 -20.18 14.17 48.68
CA ASP A 992 -20.70 14.42 47.33
C ASP A 992 -19.89 13.56 46.35
N ARG A 993 -20.52 12.59 45.66
CA ARG A 993 -19.86 11.75 44.64
C ARG A 993 -20.78 11.42 43.48
N THR A 994 -20.21 11.04 42.33
CA THR A 994 -20.98 10.58 41.16
C THR A 994 -20.60 9.13 40.84
N VAL A 995 -21.61 8.29 40.58
CA VAL A 995 -21.43 6.92 40.07
C VAL A 995 -21.99 6.83 38.66
N ALA A 996 -21.41 5.96 37.81
CA ALA A 996 -21.83 5.80 36.42
C ALA A 996 -21.45 4.43 35.86
N ALA A 997 -22.27 3.94 34.92
CA ALA A 997 -22.04 2.74 34.11
C ALA A 997 -22.82 2.89 32.79
N ARG A 998 -22.18 2.63 31.64
CA ARG A 998 -22.76 2.84 30.29
C ARG A 998 -23.43 4.22 30.15
N ASN A 999 -24.75 4.26 29.95
CA ASN A 999 -25.56 5.49 29.86
C ASN A 999 -26.20 5.95 31.19
N ALA A 1000 -26.02 5.20 32.28
CA ALA A 1000 -26.54 5.56 33.59
C ALA A 1000 -25.50 6.36 34.39
N SER A 1001 -25.96 7.40 35.09
CA SER A 1001 -25.18 8.09 36.10
C SER A 1001 -26.09 8.63 37.20
N ALA A 1002 -25.55 8.77 38.42
CA ALA A 1002 -26.25 9.28 39.58
C ALA A 1002 -25.31 10.07 40.49
N ARG A 1003 -25.73 11.26 40.93
CA ARG A 1003 -25.07 12.05 41.97
C ARG A 1003 -25.60 11.64 43.34
N LEU A 1004 -24.69 11.15 44.17
CA LEU A 1004 -24.95 10.65 45.51
C LEU A 1004 -24.48 11.66 46.55
N SER A 1005 -25.23 11.79 47.64
CA SER A 1005 -24.82 12.60 48.78
C SER A 1005 -25.23 12.00 50.11
N GLY A 1006 -24.32 12.05 51.08
CA GLY A 1006 -24.56 11.64 52.45
C GLY A 1006 -24.13 12.71 53.45
N LYS A 1007 -24.62 12.58 54.68
CA LYS A 1007 -24.24 13.42 55.82
C LYS A 1007 -24.05 12.55 57.05
N THR A 1008 -22.95 12.74 57.77
CA THR A 1008 -22.71 12.07 59.05
C THR A 1008 -22.09 13.03 60.07
N SER A 1009 -22.18 12.66 61.33
CA SER A 1009 -21.55 13.33 62.45
C SER A 1009 -20.60 12.37 63.17
N GLY A 1010 -19.71 12.92 63.99
CA GLY A 1010 -18.80 12.11 64.79
C GLY A 1010 -18.01 12.95 65.76
N ASN A 1011 -17.07 12.31 66.45
CA ASN A 1011 -16.19 12.97 67.39
C ASN A 1011 -14.77 12.38 67.39
N THR A 1012 -13.83 13.16 67.90
CA THR A 1012 -12.48 12.72 68.25
C THR A 1012 -12.18 13.14 69.67
N PHE A 1013 -11.79 12.18 70.51
CA PHE A 1013 -11.06 12.46 71.75
C PHE A 1013 -9.56 12.37 71.46
N GLY A 1014 -8.76 13.22 72.09
CA GLY A 1014 -7.31 13.12 71.97
C GLY A 1014 -6.55 13.75 73.14
N ALA A 1015 -5.30 13.33 73.29
CA ALA A 1015 -4.38 13.82 74.30
C ALA A 1015 -2.96 13.90 73.75
N PHE A 1016 -2.12 14.76 74.32
CA PHE A 1016 -0.69 14.78 74.06
C PHE A 1016 0.09 15.11 75.33
N GLY A 1017 1.33 14.62 75.42
CA GLY A 1017 2.25 14.89 76.50
C GLY A 1017 3.69 14.84 76.02
N GLU A 1018 4.55 15.68 76.57
CA GLU A 1018 5.95 15.83 76.19
C GLU A 1018 6.78 16.21 77.43
N ILE A 1019 7.94 15.56 77.58
CA ILE A 1019 8.94 15.86 78.61
C ILE A 1019 10.32 15.95 77.96
N GLY A 1020 11.13 16.92 78.40
CA GLY A 1020 12.48 17.12 77.85
C GLY A 1020 13.34 17.98 78.75
N LYS A 1021 14.56 18.26 78.30
CA LYS A 1021 15.51 19.11 79.04
C LYS A 1021 16.22 20.05 78.08
N ARG A 1022 16.35 21.32 78.47
CA ARG A 1022 17.13 22.31 77.74
C ARG A 1022 18.62 22.24 78.10
N PHE A 1023 19.45 22.34 77.08
CA PHE A 1023 20.89 22.59 77.15
C PHE A 1023 21.19 23.89 76.40
N ASP A 1024 22.10 24.73 76.93
CA ASP A 1024 22.74 25.79 76.14
C ASP A 1024 24.04 25.22 75.57
N VAL A 1025 24.18 25.27 74.25
CA VAL A 1025 25.37 24.82 73.53
C VAL A 1025 25.79 25.94 72.56
N ALA A 1026 26.85 26.66 72.90
CA ALA A 1026 27.41 27.77 72.12
C ALA A 1026 26.37 28.87 71.73
N GLY A 1027 25.42 29.16 72.63
CA GLY A 1027 24.37 30.14 72.41
C GLY A 1027 23.19 29.63 71.57
N PHE A 1028 23.07 28.30 71.41
CA PHE A 1028 21.85 27.65 70.93
C PHE A 1028 21.19 26.91 72.10
N ASN A 1029 19.88 27.14 72.28
CA ASN A 1029 19.05 26.28 73.10
C ASN A 1029 18.80 24.98 72.33
N VAL A 1030 19.20 23.85 72.92
CA VAL A 1030 18.94 22.51 72.41
C VAL A 1030 17.99 21.82 73.39
N ASP A 1031 16.76 21.57 72.95
CA ASP A 1031 15.67 20.98 73.72
C ASP A 1031 15.34 19.57 73.16
N PRO A 1032 16.10 18.50 73.48
CA PRO A 1032 15.67 17.13 73.27
C PRO A 1032 14.47 16.77 74.15
N SER A 1033 13.55 15.98 73.60
CA SER A 1033 12.32 15.55 74.29
C SER A 1033 11.84 14.16 73.86
N ILE A 1034 11.03 13.56 74.74
CA ILE A 1034 10.22 12.37 74.48
C ILE A 1034 8.77 12.68 74.83
N GLY A 1035 7.83 12.15 74.05
CA GLY A 1035 6.41 12.41 74.24
C GLY A 1035 5.51 11.29 73.72
N LEU A 1036 4.22 11.47 73.98
CA LEU A 1036 3.12 10.62 73.51
C LEU A 1036 2.03 11.49 72.89
N ARG A 1037 1.40 11.01 71.82
CA ARG A 1037 0.17 11.62 71.25
C ARG A 1037 -0.88 10.53 70.99
N PHE A 1038 -2.11 10.82 71.35
CA PHE A 1038 -3.26 9.94 71.18
C PHE A 1038 -4.41 10.71 70.51
N ALA A 1039 -5.08 10.06 69.56
CA ALA A 1039 -6.33 10.52 68.98
C ALA A 1039 -7.20 9.32 68.64
N SER A 1040 -8.45 9.31 69.08
CA SER A 1040 -9.43 8.26 68.78
C SER A 1040 -10.70 8.90 68.23
N THR A 1041 -10.95 8.63 66.96
CA THR A 1041 -11.96 9.26 66.11
C THR A 1041 -13.04 8.24 65.75
N ARG A 1042 -14.31 8.62 65.89
CA ARG A 1042 -15.46 7.81 65.46
C ARG A 1042 -16.44 8.66 64.66
N LEU A 1043 -16.78 8.23 63.45
CA LEU A 1043 -17.86 8.78 62.63
C LEU A 1043 -19.04 7.79 62.60
N ASN A 1044 -20.26 8.32 62.62
CA ASN A 1044 -21.48 7.53 62.59
C ASN A 1044 -21.73 6.93 61.19
N ALA A 1045 -22.49 5.83 61.14
CA ALA A 1045 -23.01 5.29 59.89
C ALA A 1045 -24.02 6.28 59.26
N PHE A 1046 -24.16 6.25 57.94
CA PHE A 1046 -25.12 7.08 57.20
C PHE A 1046 -25.54 6.43 55.88
N ASP A 1047 -26.71 6.83 55.40
CA ASP A 1047 -27.26 6.41 54.12
C ASP A 1047 -27.02 7.53 53.06
N GLU A 1048 -26.53 7.17 51.88
CA GLU A 1048 -26.39 8.10 50.74
C GLU A 1048 -27.68 8.17 49.93
N THR A 1049 -28.11 9.39 49.58
CA THR A 1049 -29.29 9.62 48.73
C THR A 1049 -28.89 10.06 47.32
N ASN A 1050 -29.60 9.54 46.31
CA ASN A 1050 -29.52 10.03 44.94
C ASN A 1050 -30.17 11.42 44.85
N ARG A 1051 -29.46 12.41 44.29
CA ARG A 1051 -29.96 13.78 44.12
C ARG A 1051 -30.68 14.02 42.79
N ASP A 1052 -30.37 13.23 41.77
CA ASP A 1052 -30.97 13.38 40.43
C ASP A 1052 -32.33 12.68 40.34
N THR A 1053 -32.61 11.70 41.23
CA THR A 1053 -33.93 11.06 41.38
C THR A 1053 -34.29 10.77 42.84
N ALA A 1054 -35.48 11.23 43.26
CA ALA A 1054 -36.00 10.99 44.59
C ALA A 1054 -36.34 9.50 44.78
N GLY A 1055 -35.73 8.87 45.79
CA GLY A 1055 -35.90 7.43 46.06
C GLY A 1055 -35.02 6.48 45.22
N GLY A 1056 -34.04 7.01 44.47
CA GLY A 1056 -33.12 6.18 43.68
C GLY A 1056 -32.14 5.38 44.54
N ASN A 1057 -32.09 4.05 44.32
CA ASN A 1057 -31.29 3.07 45.07
C ASN A 1057 -29.80 2.97 44.63
N ASP A 1058 -29.28 3.92 43.86
CA ASP A 1058 -27.88 3.95 43.38
C ASP A 1058 -26.83 4.23 44.47
N GLY A 1059 -27.27 4.60 45.68
CA GLY A 1059 -26.40 4.94 46.81
C GLY A 1059 -25.82 3.75 47.57
N LEU A 1060 -25.04 4.06 48.61
CA LEU A 1060 -24.61 3.09 49.62
C LEU A 1060 -25.24 3.39 50.98
N LYS A 1061 -25.42 2.32 51.77
CA LYS A 1061 -25.43 2.39 53.22
C LYS A 1061 -23.99 2.32 53.70
N VAL A 1062 -23.50 3.40 54.28
CA VAL A 1062 -22.10 3.61 54.65
C VAL A 1062 -21.93 3.35 56.14
N GLY A 1063 -21.13 2.35 56.49
CA GLY A 1063 -20.90 1.93 57.87
C GLY A 1063 -20.16 2.96 58.72
N ALA A 1064 -20.27 2.82 60.04
CA ALA A 1064 -19.56 3.67 60.99
C ALA A 1064 -18.04 3.47 60.86
N GLN A 1065 -17.29 4.56 60.85
CA GLN A 1065 -15.83 4.55 60.72
C GLN A 1065 -15.17 4.83 62.06
N SER A 1066 -14.07 4.12 62.37
CA SER A 1066 -13.29 4.34 63.58
C SER A 1066 -11.80 4.33 63.26
N GLN A 1067 -11.08 5.34 63.72
CA GLN A 1067 -9.64 5.49 63.51
C GLN A 1067 -8.99 5.87 64.84
N THR A 1068 -8.06 5.05 65.32
CA THR A 1068 -7.28 5.33 66.54
C THR A 1068 -5.80 5.41 66.21
N SER A 1069 -5.18 6.50 66.66
CA SER A 1069 -3.76 6.81 66.56
C SER A 1069 -3.17 6.90 67.97
N ALA A 1070 -2.02 6.28 68.14
CA ALA A 1070 -1.24 6.24 69.37
C ALA A 1070 0.24 6.29 68.98
N ARG A 1071 0.93 7.38 69.31
CA ARG A 1071 2.31 7.64 68.85
C ARG A 1071 3.25 7.94 70.00
N SER A 1072 4.42 7.30 69.98
CA SER A 1072 5.60 7.82 70.68
C SER A 1072 6.32 8.84 69.81
N VAL A 1073 6.75 9.95 70.40
CA VAL A 1073 7.47 11.04 69.73
C VAL A 1073 8.86 11.18 70.36
N LEU A 1074 9.91 11.15 69.55
CA LEU A 1074 11.28 11.51 69.91
C LEU A 1074 11.63 12.80 69.18
N GLY A 1075 11.83 13.89 69.92
CA GLY A 1075 12.02 15.23 69.36
C GLY A 1075 13.35 15.86 69.76
N VAL A 1076 13.81 16.80 68.93
CA VAL A 1076 14.80 17.80 69.32
C VAL A 1076 14.41 19.14 68.71
N ARG A 1077 14.40 20.20 69.52
CA ARG A 1077 14.27 21.58 69.04
C ARG A 1077 15.56 22.34 69.25
N PHE A 1078 15.98 23.07 68.22
CA PHE A 1078 17.02 24.08 68.25
C PHE A 1078 16.38 25.46 68.19
N SER A 1079 16.79 26.39 69.06
CA SER A 1079 16.41 27.80 68.91
C SER A 1079 17.51 28.73 69.44
N ARG A 1080 17.58 29.94 68.88
CA ARG A 1080 18.58 30.94 69.25
C ARG A 1080 18.02 32.34 69.08
N ASP A 1081 18.28 33.22 70.03
CA ASP A 1081 18.02 34.65 69.86
C ASP A 1081 19.07 35.24 68.93
N VAL A 1082 18.67 35.78 67.77
CA VAL A 1082 19.59 36.23 66.70
C VAL A 1082 19.60 37.74 66.50
N ILE A 1083 18.51 38.43 66.86
CA ILE A 1083 18.40 39.89 66.84
C ILE A 1083 17.73 40.33 68.14
N ASN A 1084 18.40 41.22 68.88
CA ASN A 1084 17.82 41.97 69.99
C ASN A 1084 17.70 43.44 69.54
N PHE A 1085 16.56 44.07 69.83
CA PHE A 1085 16.26 45.46 69.48
C PHE A 1085 15.54 46.14 70.65
N ASP A 1086 15.42 47.47 70.63
CA ASP A 1086 14.78 48.16 71.74
C ASP A 1086 13.31 47.73 71.90
N GLY A 1087 13.00 47.16 73.06
CA GLY A 1087 11.70 46.57 73.38
C GLY A 1087 11.42 45.17 72.81
N GLY A 1088 12.35 44.44 72.18
CA GLY A 1088 12.04 43.13 71.61
C GLY A 1088 13.20 42.26 71.12
N LYS A 1089 12.88 41.04 70.66
CA LYS A 1089 13.84 40.08 70.11
C LYS A 1089 13.25 39.13 69.07
N VAL A 1090 14.12 38.53 68.25
CA VAL A 1090 13.80 37.55 67.20
C VAL A 1090 14.50 36.22 67.47
N THR A 1091 13.73 35.15 67.47
CA THR A 1091 14.15 33.80 67.84
C THR A 1091 13.72 32.79 66.74
N PRO A 1092 14.54 32.52 65.71
CA PRO A 1092 14.34 31.36 64.84
C PRO A 1092 14.38 30.05 65.63
N MET A 1093 13.56 29.10 65.21
CA MET A 1093 13.51 27.74 65.74
C MET A 1093 13.34 26.68 64.65
N LEU A 1094 14.02 25.55 64.84
CA LEU A 1094 13.87 24.33 64.07
C LEU A 1094 13.56 23.19 65.03
N ARG A 1095 12.46 22.47 64.82
CA ARG A 1095 12.18 21.20 65.48
C ARG A 1095 12.28 20.07 64.47
N LEU A 1096 12.98 19.01 64.86
CA LEU A 1096 12.96 17.72 64.17
C LEU A 1096 12.35 16.69 65.12
N ALA A 1097 11.47 15.83 64.62
CA ALA A 1097 10.97 14.70 65.41
C ALA A 1097 10.75 13.45 64.56
N TYR A 1098 10.88 12.30 65.23
CA TYR A 1098 10.48 10.99 64.76
C TYR A 1098 9.28 10.53 65.60
N GLU A 1099 8.21 10.11 64.95
CA GLU A 1099 7.03 9.52 65.59
C GLU A 1099 6.83 8.08 65.11
N HIS A 1100 6.49 7.16 66.02
CA HIS A 1100 6.12 5.79 65.66
C HIS A 1100 4.66 5.52 66.03
N GLU A 1101 3.84 5.16 65.04
CA GLU A 1101 2.41 4.89 65.15
C GLU A 1101 2.13 3.42 65.50
N PHE A 1102 1.55 3.21 66.68
CA PHE A 1102 1.12 1.90 67.18
C PHE A 1102 -0.32 1.53 66.74
N GLY A 1103 -1.13 2.51 66.29
CA GLY A 1103 -2.50 2.31 65.85
C GLY A 1103 -2.66 1.56 64.51
N ASN A 1104 -3.88 1.51 63.98
CA ASN A 1104 -4.15 0.94 62.67
C ASN A 1104 -3.75 1.93 61.57
N THR A 1105 -2.83 1.55 60.68
CA THR A 1105 -2.31 2.43 59.61
C THR A 1105 -3.03 2.30 58.26
N GLN A 1106 -4.07 1.46 58.18
CA GLN A 1106 -4.94 1.35 57.02
C GLN A 1106 -6.39 1.52 57.47
N ALA A 1107 -7.10 2.49 56.89
CA ALA A 1107 -8.52 2.68 57.13
C ALA A 1107 -9.33 1.60 56.40
N SER A 1108 -10.41 1.13 57.02
CA SER A 1108 -11.39 0.23 56.41
C SER A 1108 -12.79 0.75 56.66
N LEU A 1109 -13.66 0.56 55.68
CA LEU A 1109 -15.06 0.99 55.70
C LEU A 1109 -15.93 -0.15 55.16
N THR A 1110 -16.96 -0.54 55.91
CA THR A 1110 -17.92 -1.56 55.47
C THR A 1110 -19.17 -0.86 54.94
N ASN A 1111 -19.54 -1.17 53.71
CA ASN A 1111 -20.66 -0.61 52.96
C ASN A 1111 -21.66 -1.72 52.56
N SER A 1112 -22.87 -1.33 52.18
CA SER A 1112 -23.73 -2.17 51.33
C SER A 1112 -24.48 -1.33 50.30
N LEU A 1113 -24.69 -1.92 49.12
CA LEU A 1113 -25.61 -1.38 48.11
C LEU A 1113 -27.05 -1.60 48.59
N TYR A 1114 -27.98 -0.70 48.23
CA TYR A 1114 -29.38 -0.84 48.63
C TYR A 1114 -29.96 -2.19 48.16
N GLY A 1115 -30.55 -2.95 49.09
CA GLY A 1115 -31.15 -4.27 48.83
C GLY A 1115 -30.17 -5.42 48.60
N ALA A 1116 -28.86 -5.17 48.45
CA ALA A 1116 -27.88 -6.22 48.14
C ALA A 1116 -27.79 -7.28 49.26
N PRO A 1117 -27.58 -8.57 48.91
CA PRO A 1117 -27.64 -9.69 49.86
C PRO A 1117 -26.46 -9.72 50.85
N ARG A 1118 -25.39 -8.96 50.59
CA ARG A 1118 -24.14 -8.96 51.37
C ARG A 1118 -23.63 -7.54 51.56
N ALA A 1119 -23.05 -7.27 52.72
CA ALA A 1119 -22.18 -6.10 52.93
C ALA A 1119 -20.75 -6.43 52.49
N PHE A 1120 -19.97 -5.40 52.15
CA PHE A 1120 -18.59 -5.53 51.68
C PHE A 1120 -17.70 -4.46 52.29
N SER A 1121 -16.39 -4.74 52.42
CA SER A 1121 -15.44 -3.85 53.09
C SER A 1121 -14.39 -3.32 52.11
N VAL A 1122 -14.39 -2.00 51.88
CA VAL A 1122 -13.34 -1.29 51.15
C VAL A 1122 -12.22 -0.85 52.09
N LYS A 1123 -11.00 -0.72 51.55
CA LYS A 1123 -9.81 -0.26 52.28
C LYS A 1123 -9.24 1.00 51.64
N GLY A 1124 -8.79 1.92 52.49
CA GLY A 1124 -7.95 3.04 52.07
C GLY A 1124 -6.49 2.63 51.87
N ALA A 1125 -5.65 3.56 51.42
CA ALA A 1125 -4.21 3.33 51.30
C ALA A 1125 -3.58 2.93 52.65
N LYS A 1126 -2.71 1.91 52.64
CA LYS A 1126 -1.92 1.48 53.78
C LYS A 1126 -0.75 2.41 54.01
N LEU A 1127 -0.73 3.09 55.14
CA LEU A 1127 0.28 4.08 55.50
C LEU A 1127 1.37 3.48 56.39
N GLY A 1128 2.55 4.11 56.39
CA GLY A 1128 3.67 3.76 57.27
C GLY A 1128 3.37 4.03 58.74
N ARG A 1129 4.09 3.32 59.63
CA ARG A 1129 4.09 3.58 61.06
C ARG A 1129 5.01 4.74 61.44
N ASP A 1130 6.13 4.84 60.74
CA ASP A 1130 7.23 5.75 61.05
C ASP A 1130 7.04 7.10 60.34
N VAL A 1131 6.98 8.17 61.13
CA VAL A 1131 6.72 9.55 60.67
C VAL A 1131 7.91 10.42 61.02
N PHE A 1132 8.43 11.16 60.06
CA PHE A 1132 9.46 12.17 60.27
C PHE A 1132 8.83 13.55 60.08
N THR A 1133 8.97 14.43 61.08
CA THR A 1133 8.45 15.79 61.04
C THR A 1133 9.56 16.82 61.20
N ALA A 1134 9.44 17.92 60.46
CA ALA A 1134 10.29 19.10 60.56
C ALA A 1134 9.43 20.35 60.65
N ASP A 1135 9.51 21.06 61.78
CA ASP A 1135 8.84 22.35 61.99
C ASP A 1135 9.91 23.46 61.94
N LEU A 1136 9.77 24.42 61.02
CA LEU A 1136 10.66 25.57 60.90
C LEU A 1136 9.86 26.86 61.12
N GLY A 1137 10.28 27.72 62.04
CA GLY A 1137 9.56 28.96 62.32
C GLY A 1137 10.43 30.04 62.98
N VAL A 1138 9.82 31.21 63.17
CA VAL A 1138 10.43 32.36 63.83
C VAL A 1138 9.44 32.95 64.83
N ASP A 1139 9.87 33.04 66.08
CA ASP A 1139 9.19 33.82 67.12
C ASP A 1139 9.72 35.26 67.11
N VAL A 1140 8.82 36.25 67.17
CA VAL A 1140 9.14 37.68 67.27
C VAL A 1140 8.43 38.26 68.49
N GLN A 1141 9.19 38.76 69.45
CA GLN A 1141 8.66 39.43 70.64
C GLN A 1141 8.69 40.95 70.48
N LEU A 1142 7.55 41.61 70.76
CA LEU A 1142 7.33 43.03 70.56
C LEU A 1142 6.83 43.70 71.85
N LYS A 1143 7.56 44.72 72.31
CA LYS A 1143 7.29 45.54 73.52
C LYS A 1143 7.05 44.70 74.78
N LYS A 1144 7.75 43.57 74.92
CA LYS A 1144 7.59 42.48 75.91
C LYS A 1144 6.17 41.85 76.03
N ARG A 1145 5.09 42.50 75.56
CA ARG A 1145 3.69 42.04 75.70
C ARG A 1145 3.19 41.16 74.55
N LEU A 1146 3.51 41.52 73.31
CA LEU A 1146 3.10 40.77 72.11
C LEU A 1146 4.20 39.78 71.70
N ASN A 1147 3.80 38.60 71.26
CA ASN A 1147 4.68 37.61 70.65
C ASN A 1147 3.96 37.08 69.41
N VAL A 1148 4.64 36.98 68.26
CA VAL A 1148 4.09 36.47 67.01
C VAL A 1148 5.01 35.35 66.51
N HIS A 1149 4.43 34.20 66.21
CA HIS A 1149 5.08 33.05 65.61
C HIS A 1149 4.63 32.92 64.15
N VAL A 1150 5.57 32.75 63.22
CA VAL A 1150 5.28 32.32 61.85
C VAL A 1150 6.13 31.10 61.53
N GLY A 1151 5.51 30.03 61.02
CA GLY A 1151 6.21 28.78 60.74
C GLY A 1151 5.54 27.87 59.72
N GLY A 1152 6.31 26.94 59.18
CA GLY A 1152 5.89 25.87 58.30
C GLY A 1152 6.27 24.50 58.87
N ASN A 1153 5.44 23.50 58.62
CA ASN A 1153 5.68 22.12 59.05
C ASN A 1153 5.64 21.16 57.85
N VAL A 1154 6.60 20.24 57.81
CA VAL A 1154 6.63 19.09 56.89
C VAL A 1154 6.49 17.82 57.70
N SER A 1155 5.70 16.88 57.23
CA SER A 1155 5.52 15.55 57.83
C SER A 1155 5.51 14.49 56.73
N VAL A 1156 6.38 13.49 56.83
CA VAL A 1156 6.51 12.41 55.84
C VAL A 1156 6.52 11.06 56.52
N ARG A 1157 5.74 10.12 55.99
CA ARG A 1157 5.83 8.68 56.26
C ARG A 1157 5.69 7.91 54.95
N GLN A 1158 5.91 6.60 54.98
CA GLN A 1158 5.58 5.76 53.81
C GLN A 1158 4.10 5.96 53.44
N GLY A 1159 3.84 6.33 52.19
CA GLY A 1159 2.49 6.56 51.66
C GLY A 1159 1.80 7.87 52.04
N GLU A 1160 2.41 8.78 52.81
CA GLU A 1160 1.81 10.08 53.13
C GLU A 1160 2.85 11.19 53.26
N SER A 1161 2.60 12.32 52.60
CA SER A 1161 3.36 13.55 52.73
C SER A 1161 2.42 14.72 53.01
N ALA A 1162 2.63 15.43 54.12
CA ALA A 1162 1.89 16.64 54.49
C ALA A 1162 2.81 17.86 54.56
N LEU A 1163 2.33 18.98 54.02
CA LEU A 1163 2.92 20.31 54.13
C LEU A 1163 1.89 21.26 54.72
N GLY A 1164 2.26 21.99 55.76
CA GLY A 1164 1.44 23.00 56.40
C GLY A 1164 2.20 24.29 56.69
N GLY A 1165 1.47 25.37 56.91
CA GLY A 1165 2.01 26.67 57.30
C GLY A 1165 1.00 27.44 58.15
N GLY A 1166 1.48 28.24 59.09
CA GLY A 1166 0.62 28.96 60.01
C GLY A 1166 1.26 30.15 60.70
N ILE A 1167 0.39 30.94 61.31
CA ILE A 1167 0.71 32.10 62.13
C ILE A 1167 0.00 31.97 63.48
N SER A 1168 0.69 32.28 64.57
CA SER A 1168 0.04 32.49 65.87
C SER A 1168 0.49 33.79 66.51
N ALA A 1169 -0.38 34.39 67.31
CA ALA A 1169 -0.13 35.63 68.01
C ALA A 1169 -0.61 35.51 69.46
N LYS A 1170 0.19 36.02 70.39
CA LYS A 1170 -0.05 35.97 71.83
C LYS A 1170 0.15 37.35 72.45
N TYR A 1171 -0.89 37.86 73.11
CA TYR A 1171 -0.85 39.10 73.88
C TYR A 1171 -0.88 38.81 75.38
N ARG A 1172 0.10 39.34 76.13
CA ARG A 1172 0.10 39.40 77.60
C ARG A 1172 -0.61 40.70 78.03
N PHE A 1173 -1.62 40.58 78.89
CA PHE A 1173 -2.36 41.73 79.44
C PHE A 1173 -1.56 42.42 80.57
#